data_AF-A0A928X755-F1
#
_entry.id   AF-A0A928X755-F1
#
_cell.length_a   1.000
_cell.length_b   1.000
_cell.length_c   1.000
_cell.angle_alpha   90.00
_cell.angle_beta   90.00
_cell.angle_gamma   90.00
#
_symmetry.space_group_name_H-M   'P 1'
#
loop_
_entity.id
_entity.type
_entity.pdbx_description
1 polymer ?
#
loop_
_entity_poly.entity_id
_entity_poly.type
_entity_poly.pdbx_seq_one_letter_code
_entity_poly.pdbx_strand_id
1 'polypeptide(L)'
;MSQRSSLKISLAFIAFLASSHLAAPASSALDQYPGDTVIYGASTETIQPNVLIILDNSGSMDDEIVSGGPYDPATVYPPGDGCQGQPCETNRVYRWRAIEGKWVNYISDVNSISCNSARSALLESGLYQGRLRTNGTCTNTTGSFALGNYVNWLTASGGYRSKMEVAQEVLSSLVNTTSGVKFGLMLFNQSNGGHVAGVGDSYGYGGYDAYVKDMDEIFSGSTTNRTALVNTINNVEPSTWTPLAETMFEAMKYFQGERTAFNGSYVYSSPIEYSCQKNYIILISDGMSTEDRSPVLRSICNDGDCDGDGFEPAGDPDKVYDYQGSDYLDDVAKYIYETDLLPDTGQERTFGRQYAVTYTIGFGLAGVQYAEELLRETAYNGGGEYYSADSTAGLSESLRQILSIIVEDNTSFVAPVLPVSPENRTYSGDRIYMGFFKPKGKAFWSGNLKKFGLDADGDVVDSSGARATNSDGSLRENAVSFWSPAPDGGEVERGGAGAALMTRTAPRNIYTYTGSSADLTDPTNLFSASNAAVTAAMLGLSDDTEKGRLIGYVHGYDSYDEDGNGITDEKRDWIMGDVLHSRPQVVKYDRYSYVDEGNCGANESIVLVGANDGMLHAFSDCDGSERWAFVPPDLLPNLKHMPAAVHTYFVDSSPVAYTFDANGDGRIDAGSDRVIVMFGERRGGGYYYALDVTDPDQPVYLWRISSTESPSGVNTEYSELAESWSEPVFAKMRVSVAGVVKRKVAAFIGAGYDNLAEDTEPAGESTTGRGMYVVEVADITTPGSISLARSGWKIWGYTRADDAGMARSMPSQMAVLDISGNGYADTVYAGDLAGNVWRLSLGSTLTSSWDGEKIFSSGGGRKIFYKPSVALEPGYELLFFGTGDREHPLSTGVSDRLYALKDAGQTTARTNGDLLDATSVDYVDIEGVYGWYIDLENGGEKALAGAAVFGKVAYYTTYEPASTVGVCSTDSSGTSRLYAVDYLTAAAAYNYNPYNDPVPDGGEGGEDNGPVKDRTDRSKVIGPGIASGIVTSVGPGGFSALIGSGGAIIKPDVNEGGSSIPLYWREVR
;
A
#
# COMPACT_ATOMS: atom_id res chain seq x y z
N MET A 1 -44.82 19.12 -71.90
CA MET A 1 -46.01 19.15 -71.02
C MET A 1 -45.49 19.27 -69.59
N SER A 2 -45.32 20.50 -69.09
CA SER A 2 -46.29 21.28 -68.29
C SER A 2 -46.34 20.77 -66.82
N GLN A 3 -45.58 21.35 -65.89
CA GLN A 3 -45.83 22.57 -65.09
C GLN A 3 -46.57 22.31 -63.75
N ARG A 4 -45.92 22.73 -62.65
CA ARG A 4 -46.39 23.21 -61.31
C ARG A 4 -45.33 22.77 -60.28
N SER A 5 -44.76 23.57 -59.37
CA SER A 5 -45.02 24.91 -58.79
C SER A 5 -43.77 25.25 -57.91
N SER A 6 -43.05 26.37 -58.09
CA SER A 6 -43.16 27.67 -57.38
C SER A 6 -43.22 27.55 -55.83
N LEU A 7 -42.53 28.32 -54.97
CA LEU A 7 -42.01 29.69 -55.05
C LEU A 7 -41.09 29.96 -53.83
N LYS A 8 -40.17 30.93 -53.95
CA LYS A 8 -39.22 31.43 -52.94
C LYS A 8 -39.87 32.48 -51.98
N ILE A 9 -39.24 32.65 -50.81
CA ILE A 9 -39.04 33.88 -49.97
C ILE A 9 -39.76 33.95 -48.59
N SER A 10 -38.90 34.06 -47.55
CA SER A 10 -38.99 34.82 -46.28
C SER A 10 -39.34 34.13 -44.95
N LEU A 11 -38.54 34.50 -43.92
CA LEU A 11 -38.51 34.12 -42.49
C LEU A 11 -37.90 32.72 -42.22
N ALA A 12 -36.83 32.52 -41.44
CA ALA A 12 -36.44 33.16 -40.20
C ALA A 12 -34.91 33.11 -39.96
N PHE A 13 -34.31 34.29 -39.77
CA PHE A 13 -33.27 34.49 -38.76
C PHE A 13 -33.94 34.32 -37.38
N ILE A 14 -33.23 33.76 -36.40
CA ILE A 14 -33.66 33.43 -35.01
C ILE A 14 -34.20 32.00 -34.84
N ALA A 15 -33.29 31.05 -34.64
CA ALA A 15 -33.38 29.94 -33.68
C ALA A 15 -32.06 29.14 -33.68
N PHE A 16 -30.95 29.81 -33.34
CA PHE A 16 -29.76 29.15 -32.84
C PHE A 16 -30.02 28.93 -31.34
N LEU A 17 -30.68 27.82 -31.00
CA LEU A 17 -30.82 27.35 -29.63
C LEU A 17 -30.12 26.00 -29.58
N ALA A 18 -29.06 25.99 -28.80
CA ALA A 18 -28.16 24.88 -28.57
C ALA A 18 -28.91 23.60 -28.21
N SER A 19 -28.73 22.59 -29.04
CA SER A 19 -28.84 21.20 -28.64
C SER A 19 -27.63 20.45 -29.20
N SER A 20 -26.45 20.88 -28.76
CA SER A 20 -25.31 19.97 -28.59
C SER A 20 -25.74 18.96 -27.53
N HIS A 21 -26.37 17.86 -27.96
CA HIS A 21 -26.31 16.64 -27.18
C HIS A 21 -24.83 16.26 -27.11
N LEU A 22 -24.17 16.70 -26.04
CA LEU A 22 -23.04 15.99 -25.47
C LEU A 22 -23.56 14.58 -25.23
N ALA A 23 -23.26 13.67 -26.16
CA ALA A 23 -23.33 12.26 -25.86
C ALA A 23 -22.40 12.08 -24.67
N ALA A 24 -22.96 11.73 -23.51
CA ALA A 24 -22.14 11.23 -22.42
C ALA A 24 -21.28 10.11 -23.02
N PRO A 25 -19.94 10.14 -22.86
CA PRO A 25 -19.13 9.01 -23.26
C PRO A 25 -19.72 7.77 -22.59
N ALA A 26 -19.96 6.72 -23.38
CA ALA A 26 -20.39 5.45 -22.82
C ALA A 26 -19.34 5.05 -21.79
N SER A 27 -19.73 5.05 -20.51
CA SER A 27 -18.90 4.51 -19.43
C SER A 27 -18.45 3.13 -19.86
N SER A 28 -17.14 2.92 -19.98
CA SER A 28 -16.60 1.56 -19.92
C SER A 28 -17.13 0.96 -18.62
N ALA A 29 -17.66 -0.27 -18.70
CA ALA A 29 -17.93 -1.01 -17.48
C ALA A 29 -16.60 -1.21 -16.75
N LEU A 30 -16.62 -1.12 -15.42
CA LEU A 30 -15.45 -1.45 -14.61
C LEU A 30 -14.97 -2.85 -14.94
N ASP A 31 -13.65 -2.99 -14.99
CA ASP A 31 -13.01 -4.29 -14.98
C ASP A 31 -13.26 -4.97 -13.63
N GLN A 32 -13.97 -6.11 -13.66
CA GLN A 32 -14.30 -6.89 -12.46
C GLN A 32 -13.32 -8.03 -12.23
N TYR A 33 -12.34 -8.20 -13.12
CA TYR A 33 -11.38 -9.27 -13.01
C TYR A 33 -10.23 -8.83 -12.08
N PRO A 34 -9.96 -9.58 -11.00
CA PRO A 34 -8.97 -9.16 -10.02
C PRO A 34 -7.53 -9.18 -10.58
N GLY A 35 -7.25 -9.91 -11.66
CA GLY A 35 -5.92 -9.88 -12.29
C GLY A 35 -4.83 -10.40 -11.36
N ASP A 36 -3.72 -9.69 -11.28
CA ASP A 36 -2.65 -10.00 -10.33
C ASP A 36 -2.93 -9.56 -8.89
N THR A 37 -3.98 -8.77 -8.62
CA THR A 37 -4.38 -8.51 -7.23
C THR A 37 -4.83 -9.78 -6.50
N VAL A 38 -5.14 -10.89 -7.21
CA VAL A 38 -5.47 -12.18 -6.57
C VAL A 38 -4.35 -12.74 -5.70
N ILE A 39 -3.08 -12.38 -5.98
CA ILE A 39 -1.95 -12.85 -5.16
C ILE A 39 -1.80 -12.03 -3.87
N TYR A 40 -2.43 -10.85 -3.83
CA TYR A 40 -2.45 -9.95 -2.68
C TYR A 40 -3.82 -9.94 -1.97
N GLY A 41 -4.84 -10.48 -2.63
CA GLY A 41 -6.22 -10.55 -2.17
C GLY A 41 -6.41 -11.66 -1.15
N ALA A 42 -6.42 -11.25 0.12
CA ALA A 42 -7.07 -11.89 1.26
C ALA A 42 -7.26 -13.41 1.13
N SER A 43 -6.34 -14.17 1.71
CA SER A 43 -6.51 -15.60 1.98
C SER A 43 -7.94 -15.87 2.44
N THR A 44 -8.70 -16.69 1.70
CA THR A 44 -10.01 -17.18 2.12
C THR A 44 -9.93 -18.19 3.28
N GLU A 45 -8.73 -18.39 3.84
CA GLU A 45 -8.51 -18.80 5.23
C GLU A 45 -7.44 -17.89 5.84
N THR A 46 -7.81 -16.65 6.20
CA THR A 46 -6.97 -15.80 7.05
C THR A 46 -6.71 -16.54 8.36
N ILE A 47 -5.44 -16.74 8.72
CA ILE A 47 -5.11 -17.09 10.10
C ILE A 47 -5.69 -16.00 10.98
N GLN A 48 -6.71 -16.37 11.76
CA GLN A 48 -7.28 -15.46 12.72
C GLN A 48 -6.22 -15.15 13.80
N PRO A 49 -5.92 -13.88 14.08
CA PRO A 49 -5.04 -13.53 15.19
C PRO A 49 -5.65 -14.00 16.51
N ASN A 50 -4.79 -14.34 17.45
CA ASN A 50 -5.14 -14.70 18.81
C ASN A 50 -5.20 -13.45 19.68
N VAL A 51 -6.35 -13.15 20.29
CA VAL A 51 -6.52 -12.04 21.22
C VAL A 51 -6.93 -12.58 22.58
N LEU A 52 -6.05 -12.40 23.57
CA LEU A 52 -6.36 -12.68 24.97
C LEU A 52 -6.70 -11.36 25.68
N ILE A 53 -7.92 -11.28 26.21
CA ILE A 53 -8.32 -10.16 27.06
C ILE A 53 -8.00 -10.51 28.51
N ILE A 54 -7.19 -9.70 29.17
CA ILE A 54 -6.99 -9.74 30.62
C ILE A 54 -7.86 -8.64 31.21
N LEU A 55 -8.91 -9.03 31.91
CA LEU A 55 -9.84 -8.10 32.53
C LEU A 55 -9.61 -8.06 34.03
N ASP A 56 -9.35 -6.86 34.54
CA ASP A 56 -9.33 -6.57 35.96
C ASP A 56 -10.71 -6.84 36.60
N ASN A 57 -10.73 -7.77 37.55
CA ASN A 57 -11.88 -8.10 38.37
C ASN A 57 -11.64 -7.82 39.85
N SER A 58 -10.72 -6.90 40.15
CA SER A 58 -10.41 -6.48 41.51
C SER A 58 -11.56 -5.71 42.14
N GLY A 59 -11.52 -5.56 43.47
CA GLY A 59 -12.57 -4.83 44.20
C GLY A 59 -12.73 -3.35 43.78
N SER A 60 -11.71 -2.71 43.21
CA SER A 60 -11.81 -1.33 42.69
C SER A 60 -12.71 -1.22 41.46
N MET A 61 -12.93 -2.31 40.74
CA MET A 61 -13.86 -2.35 39.61
C MET A 61 -15.34 -2.26 40.02
N ASP A 62 -15.66 -2.30 41.31
CA ASP A 62 -16.98 -1.95 41.87
C ASP A 62 -17.17 -0.43 42.01
N ASP A 63 -16.10 0.36 41.88
CA ASP A 63 -16.19 1.82 41.93
C ASP A 63 -17.02 2.36 40.75
N GLU A 64 -17.69 3.49 41.01
CA GLU A 64 -18.60 4.12 40.06
C GLU A 64 -17.86 5.00 39.04
N ILE A 65 -18.15 4.78 37.76
CA ILE A 65 -17.76 5.65 36.65
C ILE A 65 -18.99 6.24 35.97
N VAL A 66 -18.83 7.35 35.26
CA VAL A 66 -19.93 7.99 34.55
C VAL A 66 -20.14 7.28 33.22
N SER A 67 -21.38 6.89 32.94
CA SER A 67 -21.72 6.16 31.71
C SER A 67 -21.72 7.03 30.44
N GLY A 68 -21.50 8.34 30.56
CA GLY A 68 -21.31 9.29 29.46
C GLY A 68 -20.07 10.16 29.68
N GLY A 69 -19.57 10.76 28.60
CA GLY A 69 -18.33 11.55 28.59
C GLY A 69 -18.28 12.70 29.62
N PRO A 70 -17.10 13.30 29.83
CA PRO A 70 -16.85 14.24 30.93
C PRO A 70 -17.83 15.44 30.93
N TYR A 71 -18.13 15.94 32.12
CA TYR A 71 -18.98 17.13 32.29
C TYR A 71 -18.26 18.37 31.77
N ASP A 72 -18.83 19.01 30.74
CA ASP A 72 -18.39 20.32 30.26
C ASP A 72 -19.27 21.42 30.84
N PRO A 73 -18.74 22.28 31.74
CA PRO A 73 -19.52 23.38 32.33
C PRO A 73 -19.98 24.43 31.31
N ALA A 74 -19.36 24.51 30.12
CA ALA A 74 -19.78 25.41 29.04
C ALA A 74 -20.98 24.88 28.24
N THR A 75 -21.25 23.58 28.31
CA THR A 75 -22.35 22.92 27.61
C THR A 75 -23.62 22.92 28.47
N VAL A 76 -24.76 23.31 27.89
CA VAL A 76 -26.06 23.25 28.56
C VAL A 76 -26.75 21.94 28.23
N TYR A 77 -26.88 21.06 29.23
CA TYR A 77 -27.41 19.73 29.03
C TYR A 77 -28.94 19.71 29.08
N PRO A 78 -29.59 18.86 28.25
CA PRO A 78 -31.04 18.77 28.20
C PRO A 78 -31.62 18.39 29.57
N PRO A 79 -32.77 18.96 29.98
CA PRO A 79 -33.25 18.76 31.34
C PRO A 79 -33.70 17.31 31.61
N GLY A 80 -33.09 16.66 32.58
CA GLY A 80 -33.39 15.28 33.03
C GLY A 80 -34.22 15.26 34.32
N ASP A 81 -34.82 14.11 34.66
CA ASP A 81 -35.72 13.95 35.82
C ASP A 81 -35.00 13.79 37.18
N GLY A 82 -33.69 14.04 37.24
CA GLY A 82 -32.84 13.88 38.42
C GLY A 82 -33.16 14.78 39.64
N CYS A 83 -34.03 15.79 39.50
CA CYS A 83 -34.40 16.70 40.59
C CYS A 83 -35.84 16.48 41.08
N GLN A 84 -36.02 15.50 41.98
CA GLN A 84 -37.34 15.10 42.52
C GLN A 84 -38.30 14.56 41.44
N GLY A 85 -37.79 13.87 40.41
CA GLY A 85 -38.60 13.40 39.28
C GLY A 85 -39.05 14.52 38.35
N GLN A 86 -38.30 15.63 38.33
CA GLN A 86 -38.55 16.81 37.51
C GLN A 86 -37.21 17.36 36.94
N PRO A 87 -37.28 18.10 35.81
CA PRO A 87 -36.16 18.86 35.24
C PRO A 87 -35.39 19.72 36.25
N CYS A 88 -34.06 19.60 36.30
CA CYS A 88 -33.23 20.52 37.08
C CYS A 88 -33.06 21.86 36.34
N GLU A 89 -33.18 22.98 37.05
CA GLU A 89 -32.92 24.31 36.48
C GLU A 89 -31.41 24.57 36.43
N THR A 90 -30.88 24.89 35.23
CA THR A 90 -29.44 24.97 34.91
C THR A 90 -28.60 25.70 35.95
N ASN A 91 -28.99 26.90 36.38
CA ASN A 91 -28.18 27.73 37.30
C ASN A 91 -28.52 27.54 38.78
N ARG A 92 -29.47 26.67 39.11
CA ARG A 92 -29.91 26.44 40.49
C ARG A 92 -28.97 25.46 41.17
N VAL A 93 -28.79 25.61 42.49
CA VAL A 93 -27.95 24.68 43.28
C VAL A 93 -28.84 23.76 44.10
N TYR A 94 -28.55 22.47 43.98
CA TYR A 94 -29.23 21.37 44.63
C TYR A 94 -28.33 20.77 45.70
N ARG A 95 -28.91 20.21 46.76
CA ARG A 95 -28.20 19.49 47.81
C ARG A 95 -28.59 18.02 47.78
N TRP A 96 -27.60 17.13 47.91
CA TRP A 96 -27.85 15.71 48.02
C TRP A 96 -28.48 15.37 49.38
N ARG A 97 -29.58 14.60 49.38
CA ARG A 97 -30.12 14.00 50.59
C ARG A 97 -29.90 12.49 50.57
N ALA A 98 -28.82 12.04 51.22
CA ALA A 98 -28.42 10.63 51.26
C ALA A 98 -29.54 9.67 51.71
N ILE A 99 -30.37 10.05 52.70
CA ILE A 99 -31.48 9.21 53.19
C ILE A 99 -32.60 9.06 52.15
N GLU A 100 -32.76 10.05 51.26
CA GLU A 100 -33.82 10.08 50.25
C GLU A 100 -33.32 9.74 48.85
N GLY A 101 -32.02 9.48 48.69
CA GLY A 101 -31.38 9.15 47.40
C GLY A 101 -31.63 10.16 46.29
N LYS A 102 -31.76 11.47 46.59
CA LYS A 102 -32.14 12.47 45.59
C LYS A 102 -31.57 13.86 45.82
N TRP A 103 -31.48 14.61 44.73
CA TRP A 103 -31.16 16.04 44.72
C TRP A 103 -32.40 16.87 45.07
N VAL A 104 -32.26 17.78 46.04
CA VAL A 104 -33.33 18.69 46.45
C VAL A 104 -32.90 20.15 46.31
N ASN A 105 -33.84 21.02 45.93
CA ASN A 105 -33.61 22.46 45.81
C ASN A 105 -32.94 23.03 47.07
N TYR A 106 -31.87 23.82 46.89
CA TYR A 106 -31.13 24.40 48.01
C TYR A 106 -30.92 25.92 47.91
N ILE A 107 -30.36 26.41 46.80
CA ILE A 107 -30.16 27.84 46.52
C ILE A 107 -30.67 28.14 45.13
N SER A 108 -31.42 29.23 44.95
CA SER A 108 -32.14 29.55 43.72
C SER A 108 -31.25 29.80 42.51
N ASP A 109 -30.04 30.34 42.71
CA ASP A 109 -29.09 30.67 41.64
C ASP A 109 -27.64 30.65 42.17
N VAL A 110 -26.72 30.01 41.44
CA VAL A 110 -25.29 29.90 41.79
C VAL A 110 -24.61 31.27 41.95
N ASN A 111 -25.06 32.28 41.21
CA ASN A 111 -24.50 33.64 41.29
C ASN A 111 -24.83 34.35 42.60
N SER A 112 -25.85 33.88 43.34
CA SER A 112 -26.22 34.42 44.65
C SER A 112 -25.31 33.94 45.80
N ILE A 113 -24.37 33.02 45.52
CA ILE A 113 -23.45 32.46 46.51
C ILE A 113 -22.30 33.43 46.79
N SER A 114 -22.16 33.82 48.06
CA SER A 114 -21.04 34.65 48.54
C SER A 114 -19.85 33.82 49.06
N CYS A 115 -20.04 32.52 49.29
CA CYS A 115 -18.96 31.59 49.60
C CYS A 115 -18.14 31.28 48.33
N ASN A 116 -17.05 32.03 48.11
CA ASN A 116 -16.28 31.96 46.86
C ASN A 116 -15.79 30.54 46.51
N SER A 117 -15.30 29.77 47.47
CA SER A 117 -14.86 28.38 47.23
C SER A 117 -15.97 27.47 46.72
N ALA A 118 -17.21 27.66 47.21
CA ALA A 118 -18.36 26.90 46.77
C ALA A 118 -18.82 27.34 45.38
N ARG A 119 -18.83 28.66 45.13
CA ARG A 119 -19.25 29.22 43.84
C ARG A 119 -18.29 28.85 42.72
N SER A 120 -16.98 28.94 42.95
CA SER A 120 -15.98 28.57 41.95
C SER A 120 -16.08 27.09 41.60
N ALA A 121 -16.10 26.20 42.60
CA ALA A 121 -16.23 24.76 42.36
C ALA A 121 -17.53 24.39 41.60
N LEU A 122 -18.68 24.96 41.99
CA LEU A 122 -19.94 24.70 41.30
C LEU A 122 -19.98 25.20 39.85
N LEU A 123 -19.21 26.24 39.50
CA LEU A 123 -19.12 26.76 38.14
C LEU A 123 -18.06 26.03 37.29
N GLU A 124 -17.03 25.48 37.94
CA GLU A 124 -15.89 24.85 37.28
C GLU A 124 -16.10 23.34 37.09
N SER A 125 -16.60 22.64 38.11
CA SER A 125 -16.80 21.18 38.06
C SER A 125 -18.27 20.77 38.20
N GLY A 126 -19.19 21.71 38.36
CA GLY A 126 -20.61 21.43 38.55
C GLY A 126 -20.97 20.84 39.92
N LEU A 127 -19.98 20.47 40.73
CA LEU A 127 -20.12 19.87 42.06
C LEU A 127 -19.34 20.64 43.12
N TYR A 128 -19.85 20.60 44.34
CA TYR A 128 -19.13 21.10 45.51
C TYR A 128 -19.44 20.24 46.73
N GLN A 129 -18.41 19.56 47.25
CA GLN A 129 -18.46 18.95 48.56
C GLN A 129 -17.85 19.90 49.58
N GLY A 130 -18.66 20.40 50.50
CA GLY A 130 -18.16 21.38 51.44
C GLY A 130 -19.24 22.03 52.26
N ARG A 131 -19.00 23.29 52.66
CA ARG A 131 -19.75 23.92 53.73
C ARG A 131 -20.53 25.13 53.22
N LEU A 132 -21.77 24.91 52.79
CA LEU A 132 -22.64 25.95 52.23
C LEU A 132 -23.98 26.04 52.98
N ARG A 133 -24.47 27.27 53.24
CA ARG A 133 -25.82 27.56 53.75
C ARG A 133 -26.79 27.89 52.63
N THR A 134 -28.09 27.75 52.91
CA THR A 134 -29.19 28.16 52.01
C THR A 134 -29.20 29.64 51.67
N ASN A 135 -28.54 30.51 52.47
CA ASN A 135 -28.38 31.94 52.17
C ASN A 135 -27.09 32.27 51.39
N GLY A 136 -26.39 31.27 50.84
CA GLY A 136 -25.19 31.45 50.03
C GLY A 136 -23.89 31.75 50.81
N THR A 137 -23.92 31.76 52.15
CA THR A 137 -22.72 31.96 53.00
C THR A 137 -22.07 30.63 53.40
N CYS A 138 -20.78 30.65 53.73
CA CYS A 138 -20.10 29.45 54.22
C CYS A 138 -20.61 29.04 55.62
N THR A 139 -20.53 27.74 55.96
CA THR A 139 -20.95 27.19 57.28
C THR A 139 -19.89 26.26 57.88
N ASN A 140 -20.23 25.56 58.97
CA ASN A 140 -19.43 24.51 59.60
C ASN A 140 -19.99 23.10 59.34
N THR A 141 -21.14 22.99 58.67
CA THR A 141 -21.79 21.71 58.34
C THR A 141 -21.47 21.32 56.91
N THR A 142 -20.94 20.12 56.71
CA THR A 142 -20.57 19.60 55.39
C THR A 142 -21.79 19.03 54.66
N GLY A 143 -21.84 19.17 53.34
CA GLY A 143 -22.79 18.51 52.46
C GLY A 143 -22.32 18.51 51.00
N SER A 144 -22.99 17.73 50.16
CA SER A 144 -22.74 17.66 48.72
C SER A 144 -23.76 18.52 47.97
N PHE A 145 -23.26 19.39 47.11
CA PHE A 145 -24.04 20.34 46.33
C PHE A 145 -23.72 20.17 44.85
N ALA A 146 -24.72 20.30 44.00
CA ALA A 146 -24.58 20.21 42.55
C ALA A 146 -25.31 21.37 41.86
N LEU A 147 -24.76 21.84 40.75
CA LEU A 147 -25.46 22.74 39.83
C LEU A 147 -26.53 21.95 39.05
N GLY A 148 -27.67 22.56 38.76
CA GLY A 148 -28.75 21.87 38.03
C GLY A 148 -28.31 21.40 36.65
N ASN A 149 -27.42 22.13 35.98
CA ASN A 149 -26.80 21.70 34.72
C ASN A 149 -26.00 20.39 34.87
N TYR A 150 -25.28 20.23 35.99
CA TYR A 150 -24.53 19.02 36.30
C TYR A 150 -25.46 17.82 36.54
N VAL A 151 -26.56 18.02 37.27
CA VAL A 151 -27.54 16.94 37.51
C VAL A 151 -28.26 16.52 36.23
N ASN A 152 -28.52 17.47 35.32
CA ASN A 152 -29.08 17.18 33.99
C ASN A 152 -28.09 16.36 33.14
N TRP A 153 -26.82 16.75 33.09
CA TRP A 153 -25.76 15.95 32.45
C TRP A 153 -25.70 14.54 33.03
N LEU A 154 -25.64 14.41 34.35
CA LEU A 154 -25.54 13.11 35.01
C LEU A 154 -26.74 12.20 34.71
N THR A 155 -27.92 12.78 34.52
CA THR A 155 -29.12 12.03 34.13
C THR A 155 -29.08 11.64 32.65
N ALA A 156 -28.62 12.55 31.79
CA ALA A 156 -28.48 12.32 30.36
C ALA A 156 -27.36 11.31 30.02
N SER A 157 -26.32 11.24 30.86
CA SER A 157 -25.20 10.32 30.71
C SER A 157 -25.50 8.89 31.18
N GLY A 158 -26.71 8.61 31.66
CA GLY A 158 -27.09 7.29 32.19
C GLY A 158 -26.70 7.09 33.67
N GLY A 159 -26.13 8.12 34.32
CA GLY A 159 -25.76 8.09 35.73
C GLY A 159 -24.39 7.44 35.99
N TYR A 160 -24.19 7.14 37.26
CA TYR A 160 -23.05 6.37 37.74
C TYR A 160 -23.36 4.88 37.62
N ARG A 161 -22.42 4.12 37.07
CA ARG A 161 -22.44 2.65 36.96
C ARG A 161 -21.11 2.12 37.44
N SER A 162 -21.07 0.89 37.94
CA SER A 162 -19.79 0.29 38.30
C SER A 162 -18.89 0.16 37.06
N LYS A 163 -17.58 0.30 37.23
CA LYS A 163 -16.60 0.06 36.16
C LYS A 163 -16.79 -1.33 35.55
N MET A 164 -17.03 -2.35 36.36
CA MET A 164 -17.29 -3.71 35.89
C MET A 164 -18.51 -3.80 34.96
N GLU A 165 -19.65 -3.19 35.32
CA GLU A 165 -20.84 -3.18 34.44
C GLU A 165 -20.56 -2.53 33.08
N VAL A 166 -19.73 -1.50 33.04
CA VAL A 166 -19.34 -0.83 31.80
C VAL A 166 -18.40 -1.71 30.99
N ALA A 167 -17.38 -2.31 31.62
CA ALA A 167 -16.45 -3.22 30.96
C ALA A 167 -17.18 -4.44 30.36
N GLN A 168 -18.13 -5.02 31.09
CA GLN A 168 -18.95 -6.14 30.62
C GLN A 168 -19.77 -5.78 29.38
N GLU A 169 -20.41 -4.60 29.36
CA GLU A 169 -21.19 -4.12 28.22
C GLU A 169 -20.32 -3.91 26.99
N VAL A 170 -19.20 -3.20 27.15
CA VAL A 170 -18.31 -2.87 26.04
C VAL A 170 -17.64 -4.12 25.48
N LEU A 171 -17.09 -4.99 26.33
CA LEU A 171 -16.48 -6.25 25.90
C LEU A 171 -17.49 -7.19 25.25
N SER A 172 -18.71 -7.27 25.78
CA SER A 172 -19.79 -8.03 25.14
C SER A 172 -20.13 -7.48 23.75
N SER A 173 -20.16 -6.16 23.59
CA SER A 173 -20.40 -5.51 22.30
C SER A 173 -19.24 -5.77 21.33
N LEU A 174 -18.00 -5.65 21.80
CA LEU A 174 -16.77 -5.94 21.05
C LEU A 174 -16.78 -7.38 20.51
N VAL A 175 -16.97 -8.36 21.40
CA VAL A 175 -17.03 -9.77 21.06
C VAL A 175 -18.23 -10.07 20.17
N ASN A 176 -19.34 -9.35 20.23
CA ASN A 176 -20.47 -9.60 19.31
C ASN A 176 -20.29 -8.98 17.92
N THR A 177 -19.50 -7.92 17.79
CA THR A 177 -19.36 -7.14 16.56
C THR A 177 -18.09 -7.47 15.76
N THR A 178 -17.14 -8.20 16.35
CA THR A 178 -15.85 -8.52 15.72
C THR A 178 -15.84 -9.93 15.14
N SER A 179 -15.51 -10.07 13.85
CA SER A 179 -15.31 -11.36 13.17
C SER A 179 -13.86 -11.49 12.65
N GLY A 180 -13.39 -12.71 12.42
CA GLY A 180 -12.04 -12.95 11.88
C GLY A 180 -10.92 -12.90 12.93
N VAL A 181 -11.26 -12.96 14.21
CA VAL A 181 -10.33 -12.92 15.36
C VAL A 181 -10.72 -14.01 16.36
N LYS A 182 -9.72 -14.66 16.98
CA LYS A 182 -9.94 -15.59 18.09
C LYS A 182 -9.88 -14.84 19.41
N PHE A 183 -10.88 -15.00 20.27
CA PHE A 183 -10.92 -14.34 21.59
C PHE A 183 -10.83 -15.33 22.74
N GLY A 184 -10.12 -14.94 23.79
CA GLY A 184 -10.11 -15.59 25.10
C GLY A 184 -10.19 -14.56 26.23
N LEU A 185 -10.48 -15.02 27.45
CA LEU A 185 -10.61 -14.18 28.64
C LEU A 185 -9.82 -14.77 29.82
N MET A 186 -9.00 -13.93 30.44
CA MET A 186 -8.28 -14.22 31.68
C MET A 186 -8.66 -13.20 32.75
N LEU A 187 -8.76 -13.67 33.99
CA LEU A 187 -9.19 -12.90 35.17
C LEU A 187 -8.16 -13.05 36.30
N PHE A 188 -8.17 -12.12 37.25
CA PHE A 188 -7.30 -12.21 38.43
C PHE A 188 -7.83 -13.21 39.45
N ASN A 189 -6.91 -13.74 40.27
CA ASN A 189 -7.23 -14.55 41.44
C ASN A 189 -7.33 -13.70 42.71
N GLN A 190 -7.95 -14.27 43.75
CA GLN A 190 -8.17 -13.61 45.05
C GLN A 190 -6.91 -13.25 45.84
N SER A 191 -5.70 -13.67 45.45
CA SER A 191 -4.49 -13.39 46.23
C SER A 191 -3.16 -13.50 45.47
N ASN A 192 -3.15 -14.03 44.25
CA ASN A 192 -1.93 -14.22 43.45
C ASN A 192 -2.25 -14.73 42.02
N GLY A 193 -1.62 -14.12 41.02
CA GLY A 193 -1.77 -14.46 39.61
C GLY A 193 -3.18 -14.36 39.04
N GLY A 194 -3.39 -15.00 37.89
CA GLY A 194 -4.67 -15.08 37.21
C GLY A 194 -5.00 -16.46 36.69
N HIS A 195 -6.13 -16.60 36.00
CA HIS A 195 -6.59 -17.83 35.38
C HIS A 195 -7.48 -17.55 34.16
N VAL A 196 -7.50 -18.48 33.20
CA VAL A 196 -8.47 -18.44 32.09
C VAL A 196 -9.87 -18.66 32.66
N ALA A 197 -10.80 -17.74 32.38
CA ALA A 197 -12.14 -17.77 32.98
C ALA A 197 -12.89 -19.08 32.66
N GLY A 198 -13.50 -19.68 33.67
CA GLY A 198 -14.24 -20.93 33.57
C GLY A 198 -13.44 -22.18 33.90
N VAL A 199 -12.10 -22.10 33.87
CA VAL A 199 -11.22 -23.23 34.12
C VAL A 199 -11.11 -23.48 35.62
N GLY A 200 -11.92 -24.42 36.13
CA GLY A 200 -11.87 -24.84 37.53
C GLY A 200 -12.50 -23.85 38.52
N ASP A 201 -13.24 -22.85 38.02
CA ASP A 201 -13.92 -21.81 38.78
C ASP A 201 -15.44 -21.76 38.48
N SER A 202 -16.15 -20.77 39.05
CA SER A 202 -17.59 -20.57 38.87
C SER A 202 -17.99 -19.58 37.78
N TYR A 203 -17.04 -18.93 37.09
CA TYR A 203 -17.31 -17.93 36.06
C TYR A 203 -17.73 -18.56 34.72
N GLY A 204 -17.35 -19.81 34.46
CA GLY A 204 -17.64 -20.53 33.22
C GLY A 204 -19.14 -20.78 33.00
N TYR A 205 -19.71 -20.19 31.93
CA TYR A 205 -21.10 -20.44 31.56
C TYR A 205 -21.26 -21.88 31.03
N GLY A 206 -22.01 -22.72 31.76
CA GLY A 206 -22.33 -24.08 31.30
C GLY A 206 -21.11 -24.98 31.12
N GLY A 207 -20.02 -24.73 31.85
CA GLY A 207 -18.74 -25.44 31.72
C GLY A 207 -17.88 -24.97 30.55
N TYR A 208 -18.08 -23.73 30.08
CA TYR A 208 -17.25 -23.08 29.06
C TYR A 208 -15.94 -22.56 29.65
N ASP A 209 -14.83 -23.06 29.12
CA ASP A 209 -13.49 -22.52 29.38
C ASP A 209 -13.15 -21.47 28.30
N ALA A 210 -12.92 -20.23 28.74
CA ALA A 210 -12.70 -19.05 27.89
C ALA A 210 -11.30 -18.97 27.27
N TYR A 211 -10.80 -20.11 26.77
CA TYR A 211 -9.60 -20.17 25.94
C TYR A 211 -9.77 -19.36 24.66
N VAL A 212 -8.66 -18.87 24.13
CA VAL A 212 -8.60 -18.23 22.81
C VAL A 212 -9.05 -19.23 21.75
N LYS A 213 -10.22 -18.95 21.15
CA LYS A 213 -10.91 -19.82 20.18
C LYS A 213 -11.58 -18.99 19.10
N ASP A 214 -11.91 -19.61 17.96
CA ASP A 214 -12.75 -18.99 16.95
C ASP A 214 -14.15 -18.73 17.53
N MET A 215 -14.61 -17.49 17.45
CA MET A 215 -15.89 -17.06 18.01
C MET A 215 -17.10 -17.69 17.32
N ASP A 216 -16.98 -18.07 16.06
CA ASP A 216 -18.09 -18.62 15.28
C ASP A 216 -18.18 -20.16 15.36
N GLU A 217 -17.19 -20.81 15.96
CA GLU A 217 -17.23 -22.25 16.25
C GLU A 217 -18.30 -22.60 17.29
N ILE A 218 -18.95 -23.75 17.11
CA ILE A 218 -19.98 -24.26 18.03
C ILE A 218 -19.31 -24.86 19.28
N PHE A 219 -19.51 -24.21 20.42
CA PHE A 219 -19.10 -24.74 21.73
C PHE A 219 -19.94 -25.95 22.14
N SER A 220 -21.27 -25.84 22.09
CA SER A 220 -22.19 -26.92 22.52
C SER A 220 -23.59 -26.73 21.98
N GLY A 221 -24.15 -27.79 21.37
CA GLY A 221 -25.49 -27.78 20.79
C GLY A 221 -25.61 -26.76 19.65
N SER A 222 -26.33 -25.67 19.90
CA SER A 222 -26.46 -24.51 18.99
C SER A 222 -25.79 -23.24 19.53
N THR A 223 -25.00 -23.35 20.60
CA THR A 223 -24.32 -22.23 21.25
C THR A 223 -22.92 -22.09 20.67
N THR A 224 -22.60 -20.92 20.11
CA THR A 224 -21.26 -20.59 19.61
C THR A 224 -20.33 -20.21 20.76
N ASN A 225 -19.01 -20.27 20.52
CA ASN A 225 -17.99 -19.74 21.43
C ASN A 225 -18.28 -18.26 21.75
N ARG A 226 -18.69 -17.45 20.77
CA ARG A 226 -19.14 -16.06 20.96
C ARG A 226 -20.21 -15.92 22.03
N THR A 227 -21.27 -16.71 21.94
CA THR A 227 -22.39 -16.65 22.89
C THR A 227 -21.94 -17.09 24.29
N ALA A 228 -21.10 -18.12 24.38
CA ALA A 228 -20.59 -18.64 25.64
C ALA A 228 -19.61 -17.66 26.32
N LEU A 229 -18.73 -17.01 25.54
CA LEU A 229 -17.78 -16.02 26.03
C LEU A 229 -18.51 -14.77 26.53
N VAL A 230 -19.49 -14.24 25.78
CA VAL A 230 -20.32 -13.11 26.21
C VAL A 230 -21.03 -13.41 27.53
N ASN A 231 -21.59 -14.61 27.69
CA ASN A 231 -22.22 -15.01 28.96
C ASN A 231 -21.21 -15.12 30.11
N THR A 232 -19.97 -15.54 29.82
CA THR A 232 -18.90 -15.62 30.81
C THR A 232 -18.46 -14.22 31.26
N ILE A 233 -18.28 -13.28 30.32
CA ILE A 233 -17.99 -11.87 30.60
C ILE A 233 -19.06 -11.28 31.52
N ASN A 234 -20.34 -11.50 31.21
CA ASN A 234 -21.46 -10.97 32.01
C ASN A 234 -21.57 -11.56 33.43
N ASN A 235 -20.82 -12.63 33.76
CA ASN A 235 -20.80 -13.23 35.09
C ASN A 235 -19.59 -12.79 35.94
N VAL A 236 -18.68 -11.98 35.40
CA VAL A 236 -17.48 -11.54 36.14
C VAL A 236 -17.86 -10.63 37.30
N GLU A 237 -17.30 -10.88 38.49
CA GLU A 237 -17.61 -10.13 39.72
C GLU A 237 -16.35 -9.40 40.23
N PRO A 238 -16.44 -8.13 40.64
CA PRO A 238 -15.30 -7.33 41.13
C PRO A 238 -14.99 -7.68 42.59
N SER A 239 -14.11 -8.64 42.85
CA SER A 239 -13.89 -9.18 44.21
C SER A 239 -12.45 -9.58 44.55
N THR A 240 -11.50 -9.40 43.63
CA THR A 240 -10.11 -9.86 43.77
C THR A 240 -9.16 -8.72 44.16
N TRP A 241 -7.86 -9.03 44.28
CA TRP A 241 -6.79 -8.02 44.28
C TRP A 241 -6.34 -7.74 42.84
N THR A 242 -5.28 -6.96 42.66
CA THR A 242 -4.78 -6.51 41.35
C THR A 242 -3.37 -7.08 41.04
N PRO A 243 -3.18 -8.43 40.94
CA PRO A 243 -1.89 -9.05 40.67
C PRO A 243 -1.51 -8.96 39.18
N LEU A 244 -1.14 -7.76 38.72
CA LEU A 244 -0.96 -7.46 37.30
C LEU A 244 0.17 -8.29 36.67
N ALA A 245 1.40 -8.20 37.19
CA ALA A 245 2.56 -8.87 36.62
C ALA A 245 2.45 -10.40 36.74
N GLU A 246 1.96 -10.90 37.87
CA GLU A 246 1.70 -12.33 38.07
C GLU A 246 0.65 -12.87 37.09
N THR A 247 -0.40 -12.10 36.78
CA THR A 247 -1.39 -12.50 35.77
C THR A 247 -0.80 -12.48 34.37
N MET A 248 -0.03 -11.45 34.03
CA MET A 248 0.66 -11.35 32.74
C MET A 248 1.63 -12.52 32.55
N PHE A 249 2.32 -12.94 33.62
CA PHE A 249 3.18 -14.10 33.62
C PHE A 249 2.40 -15.40 33.40
N GLU A 250 1.20 -15.52 33.96
CA GLU A 250 0.30 -16.65 33.68
C GLU A 250 -0.17 -16.66 32.22
N ALA A 251 -0.45 -15.49 31.62
CA ALA A 251 -0.76 -15.36 30.20
C ALA A 251 0.40 -15.84 29.31
N MET A 252 1.65 -15.51 29.67
CA MET A 252 2.83 -16.07 29.02
C MET A 252 2.83 -17.60 29.08
N LYS A 253 2.59 -18.20 30.24
CA LYS A 253 2.53 -19.66 30.41
C LYS A 253 1.41 -20.29 29.58
N TYR A 254 0.28 -19.60 29.45
CA TYR A 254 -0.82 -20.00 28.58
C TYR A 254 -0.41 -20.02 27.11
N PHE A 255 0.20 -18.94 26.59
CA PHE A 255 0.71 -18.90 25.22
C PHE A 255 1.85 -19.90 24.96
N GLN A 256 2.67 -20.20 25.97
CA GLN A 256 3.71 -21.24 25.90
C GLN A 256 3.13 -22.67 25.92
N GLY A 257 1.86 -22.86 26.30
CA GLY A 257 1.29 -24.20 26.52
C GLY A 257 1.99 -24.93 27.68
N GLU A 258 2.46 -24.18 28.67
CA GLU A 258 3.21 -24.71 29.80
C GLU A 258 2.31 -24.98 31.00
N ARG A 259 2.91 -25.55 32.05
CA ARG A 259 2.26 -25.70 33.34
C ARG A 259 1.99 -24.32 33.95
N THR A 260 0.77 -24.13 34.44
CA THR A 260 0.37 -22.95 35.22
C THR A 260 1.34 -22.65 36.36
N ALA A 261 1.59 -21.36 36.63
CA ALA A 261 2.35 -20.92 37.78
C ALA A 261 1.49 -20.85 39.05
N PHE A 262 0.19 -20.55 38.92
CA PHE A 262 -0.68 -20.22 40.05
C PHE A 262 -1.88 -21.17 40.26
N ASN A 263 -2.26 -21.96 39.25
CA ASN A 263 -3.47 -22.79 39.22
C ASN A 263 -3.18 -24.30 39.42
N GLY A 264 -2.23 -24.62 40.31
CA GLY A 264 -1.97 -25.99 40.78
C GLY A 264 -1.20 -26.90 39.80
N SER A 265 -1.82 -27.98 39.33
CA SER A 265 -1.18 -28.96 38.42
C SER A 265 -1.70 -28.90 37.00
N TYR A 266 -2.38 -27.82 36.63
CA TYR A 266 -2.93 -27.62 35.30
C TYR A 266 -1.84 -27.37 34.26
N VAL A 267 -2.02 -27.85 33.03
CA VAL A 267 -1.10 -27.59 31.91
C VAL A 267 -1.94 -27.02 30.77
N TYR A 268 -1.56 -25.86 30.28
CA TYR A 268 -2.28 -25.21 29.20
C TYR A 268 -2.00 -25.86 27.86
N SER A 269 -2.98 -25.76 26.96
CA SER A 269 -2.73 -25.91 25.53
C SER A 269 -2.48 -24.52 24.96
N SER A 270 -1.34 -24.33 24.29
CA SER A 270 -1.05 -23.08 23.60
C SER A 270 -2.14 -22.80 22.55
N PRO A 271 -2.67 -21.56 22.46
CA PRO A 271 -3.55 -21.15 21.37
C PRO A 271 -2.80 -20.84 20.08
N ILE A 272 -1.47 -20.82 20.10
CA ILE A 272 -0.65 -20.58 18.92
C ILE A 272 -0.60 -21.87 18.12
N GLU A 273 -1.33 -21.88 17.01
CA GLU A 273 -1.45 -23.01 16.10
C GLU A 273 -0.36 -22.97 15.03
N TYR A 274 0.08 -21.76 14.66
CA TYR A 274 0.97 -21.54 13.53
C TYR A 274 2.08 -20.50 13.82
N SER A 275 3.24 -20.63 13.18
CA SER A 275 4.45 -19.85 13.52
C SER A 275 4.39 -18.35 13.18
N CYS A 276 3.54 -17.98 12.22
CA CYS A 276 3.23 -16.62 11.77
C CYS A 276 1.91 -16.08 12.35
N GLN A 277 1.18 -16.88 13.15
CA GLN A 277 -0.06 -16.45 13.78
C GLN A 277 0.24 -15.33 14.77
N LYS A 278 -0.36 -14.16 14.55
CA LYS A 278 -0.20 -13.00 15.42
C LYS A 278 -0.93 -13.24 16.75
N ASN A 279 -0.29 -12.85 17.85
CA ASN A 279 -0.82 -12.99 19.19
C ASN A 279 -0.84 -11.63 19.88
N TYR A 280 -1.93 -11.33 20.57
CA TYR A 280 -2.17 -10.05 21.22
C TYR A 280 -2.72 -10.26 22.61
N ILE A 281 -2.29 -9.40 23.53
CA ILE A 281 -2.83 -9.29 24.88
C ILE A 281 -3.43 -7.90 25.04
N ILE A 282 -4.68 -7.83 25.46
CA ILE A 282 -5.35 -6.57 25.83
C ILE A 282 -5.55 -6.60 27.34
N LEU A 283 -4.76 -5.81 28.06
CA LEU A 283 -4.87 -5.65 29.50
C LEU A 283 -5.75 -4.44 29.83
N ILE A 284 -6.87 -4.67 30.51
CA ILE A 284 -7.78 -3.62 30.97
C ILE A 284 -7.71 -3.58 32.50
N SER A 285 -7.22 -2.48 33.07
CA SER A 285 -7.10 -2.31 34.52
C SER A 285 -7.40 -0.90 34.98
N ASP A 286 -7.88 -0.77 36.22
CA ASP A 286 -8.30 0.47 36.84
C ASP A 286 -7.40 0.94 37.99
N GLY A 287 -6.21 0.35 38.16
CA GLY A 287 -5.36 0.65 39.30
C GLY A 287 -3.91 0.17 39.23
N MET A 288 -3.19 0.42 40.33
CA MET A 288 -1.83 -0.08 40.56
C MET A 288 -1.83 -1.55 40.98
N SER A 289 -0.69 -2.23 40.78
CA SER A 289 -0.51 -3.62 41.22
C SER A 289 -0.62 -3.78 42.74
N THR A 290 -1.28 -4.85 43.19
CA THR A 290 -1.36 -5.29 44.60
C THR A 290 -1.24 -6.81 44.69
N GLU A 291 -0.61 -7.33 45.75
CA GLU A 291 -0.29 -8.76 45.90
C GLU A 291 0.44 -9.35 44.67
N ASP A 292 1.51 -8.68 44.25
CA ASP A 292 2.18 -8.90 42.96
C ASP A 292 3.70 -9.12 43.15
N ARG A 293 4.07 -10.01 44.09
CA ARG A 293 5.48 -10.20 44.51
C ARG A 293 5.94 -11.65 44.50
N SER A 294 5.25 -12.50 43.75
CA SER A 294 5.60 -13.91 43.62
C SER A 294 7.06 -14.06 43.18
N PRO A 295 7.84 -14.96 43.84
CA PRO A 295 9.21 -15.26 43.43
C PRO A 295 9.34 -15.76 41.98
N VAL A 296 8.23 -16.17 41.34
CA VAL A 296 8.24 -16.62 39.94
C VAL A 296 8.57 -15.47 38.98
N LEU A 297 8.24 -14.23 39.31
CA LEU A 297 8.54 -13.06 38.47
C LEU A 297 10.05 -12.85 38.30
N ARG A 298 10.84 -13.30 39.28
CA ARG A 298 12.31 -13.26 39.24
C ARG A 298 12.94 -14.35 38.37
N SER A 299 12.12 -15.26 37.83
CA SER A 299 12.61 -16.38 37.02
C SER A 299 12.93 -16.00 35.58
N ILE A 300 12.54 -14.79 35.16
CA ILE A 300 12.85 -14.22 33.84
C ILE A 300 13.94 -13.15 33.97
N CYS A 301 14.67 -12.93 32.88
CA CYS A 301 15.74 -11.92 32.78
C CYS A 301 16.73 -11.96 33.97
N ASN A 302 17.17 -10.80 34.46
CA ASN A 302 18.13 -10.67 35.56
C ASN A 302 17.42 -10.41 36.89
N ASP A 303 16.83 -11.45 37.50
CA ASP A 303 16.01 -11.33 38.74
C ASP A 303 14.68 -10.58 38.52
N GLY A 304 14.13 -10.66 37.31
CA GLY A 304 12.87 -10.04 36.90
C GLY A 304 13.02 -8.71 36.16
N ASP A 305 14.20 -8.07 36.24
CA ASP A 305 14.56 -6.83 35.53
C ASP A 305 14.91 -7.15 34.06
N CYS A 306 13.94 -6.96 33.17
CA CYS A 306 14.03 -7.17 31.73
C CYS A 306 14.29 -5.86 30.98
N ASP A 307 13.80 -4.74 31.51
CA ASP A 307 13.93 -3.45 30.88
C ASP A 307 15.28 -2.74 31.17
N GLY A 308 15.92 -3.09 32.29
CA GLY A 308 17.23 -2.63 32.74
C GLY A 308 17.20 -1.40 33.63
N ASP A 309 16.04 -0.99 34.15
CA ASP A 309 15.88 0.21 34.97
C ASP A 309 16.29 0.01 36.45
N GLY A 310 16.21 -1.24 36.93
CA GLY A 310 16.60 -1.69 38.25
C GLY A 310 15.64 -1.31 39.39
N PHE A 311 14.34 -1.14 39.12
CA PHE A 311 13.34 -0.74 40.11
C PHE A 311 12.55 -1.89 40.76
N GLU A 312 12.94 -3.15 40.51
CA GLU A 312 12.26 -4.35 40.97
C GLU A 312 12.65 -4.76 42.41
N PRO A 313 11.72 -5.29 43.25
CA PRO A 313 10.28 -5.42 43.02
C PRO A 313 9.52 -4.12 43.31
N ALA A 314 10.19 -3.06 43.76
CA ALA A 314 9.62 -1.74 44.05
C ALA A 314 10.77 -0.77 44.34
N GLY A 315 10.72 0.44 43.80
CA GLY A 315 11.82 1.39 43.99
C GLY A 315 11.82 2.57 43.03
N ASP A 316 10.97 2.55 42.00
CA ASP A 316 10.79 3.64 41.06
C ASP A 316 10.37 4.94 41.82
N PRO A 317 11.13 6.04 41.69
CA PRO A 317 10.78 7.32 42.30
C PRO A 317 9.48 7.94 41.77
N ASP A 318 9.06 7.54 40.57
CA ASP A 318 7.90 8.05 39.86
C ASP A 318 6.66 7.14 40.05
N LYS A 319 6.76 6.03 40.80
CA LYS A 319 5.62 5.13 41.10
C LYS A 319 5.44 4.87 42.59
N VAL A 320 4.19 4.68 43.03
CA VAL A 320 3.87 4.32 44.42
C VAL A 320 2.96 3.11 44.45
N TYR A 321 3.48 2.01 44.99
CA TYR A 321 2.74 0.76 45.13
C TYR A 321 2.06 0.65 46.50
N ASP A 322 0.83 0.18 46.46
CA ASP A 322 0.08 -0.20 47.65
C ASP A 322 0.51 -1.61 48.13
N TYR A 323 -0.31 -2.21 49.01
CA TYR A 323 -0.03 -3.45 49.73
C TYR A 323 0.57 -4.57 48.84
N GLN A 324 1.89 -4.78 48.98
CA GLN A 324 2.66 -5.78 48.24
C GLN A 324 2.61 -5.64 46.70
N GLY A 325 2.47 -4.43 46.15
CA GLY A 325 2.59 -4.19 44.70
C GLY A 325 4.03 -4.19 44.17
N SER A 326 4.17 -4.21 42.84
CA SER A 326 5.45 -4.26 42.14
C SER A 326 5.49 -3.60 40.77
N ASP A 327 6.71 -3.36 40.26
CA ASP A 327 6.97 -2.81 38.92
C ASP A 327 7.08 -3.87 37.82
N TYR A 328 7.10 -5.17 38.15
CA TYR A 328 7.41 -6.26 37.19
C TYR A 328 6.48 -6.38 35.96
N LEU A 329 5.42 -5.58 35.84
CA LEU A 329 4.42 -5.74 34.79
C LEU A 329 4.97 -5.45 33.39
N ASP A 330 5.69 -4.34 33.25
CA ASP A 330 6.27 -3.92 31.99
C ASP A 330 7.47 -4.79 31.60
N ASP A 331 8.24 -5.26 32.59
CA ASP A 331 9.27 -6.29 32.41
C ASP A 331 8.70 -7.59 31.83
N VAL A 332 7.60 -8.09 32.40
CA VAL A 332 6.95 -9.31 31.92
C VAL A 332 6.40 -9.10 30.51
N ALA A 333 5.82 -7.93 30.22
CA ALA A 333 5.36 -7.57 28.87
C ALA A 333 6.53 -7.52 27.87
N LYS A 334 7.66 -6.91 28.25
CA LYS A 334 8.89 -6.91 27.46
C LYS A 334 9.38 -8.32 27.17
N TYR A 335 9.42 -9.17 28.18
CA TYR A 335 9.87 -10.54 28.04
C TYR A 335 8.98 -11.33 27.08
N ILE A 336 7.65 -11.16 27.16
CA ILE A 336 6.68 -11.77 26.24
C ILE A 336 6.89 -11.29 24.80
N TYR A 337 7.25 -10.04 24.60
CA TYR A 337 7.49 -9.44 23.29
C TYR A 337 8.84 -9.87 22.68
N GLU A 338 9.89 -9.98 23.50
CA GLU A 338 11.25 -10.28 23.06
C GLU A 338 11.55 -11.78 22.97
N THR A 339 10.83 -12.62 23.73
CA THR A 339 11.05 -14.05 23.82
C THR A 339 10.19 -14.83 22.83
N ASP A 340 10.76 -15.91 22.29
CA ASP A 340 9.98 -16.90 21.54
C ASP A 340 9.14 -17.76 22.50
N LEU A 341 7.83 -17.62 22.42
CA LEU A 341 6.87 -18.30 23.28
C LEU A 341 6.73 -19.79 22.94
N LEU A 342 7.17 -20.25 21.77
CA LEU A 342 7.11 -21.67 21.41
C LEU A 342 8.41 -22.16 20.75
N PRO A 343 9.49 -22.37 21.52
CA PRO A 343 10.78 -22.78 20.98
C PRO A 343 10.71 -24.13 20.23
N ASP A 344 11.34 -24.19 19.06
CA ASP A 344 11.26 -25.28 18.08
C ASP A 344 11.62 -26.68 18.63
N THR A 345 10.63 -27.57 18.73
CA THR A 345 10.87 -29.00 19.02
C THR A 345 10.40 -29.98 17.92
N GLY A 346 10.03 -29.52 16.71
CA GLY A 346 9.61 -30.43 15.63
C GLY A 346 9.12 -29.79 14.31
N GLN A 347 9.24 -30.58 13.24
CA GLN A 347 9.32 -30.25 11.80
C GLN A 347 8.17 -29.47 11.12
N GLU A 348 7.21 -28.87 11.83
CA GLU A 348 6.20 -27.97 11.23
C GLU A 348 6.17 -26.55 11.85
N ARG A 349 7.06 -26.29 12.81
CA ARG A 349 7.28 -24.98 13.44
C ARG A 349 8.75 -24.64 13.21
N THR A 350 9.07 -24.02 12.09
CA THR A 350 10.48 -23.86 11.66
C THR A 350 10.83 -22.45 11.20
N PHE A 351 9.92 -21.47 11.32
CA PHE A 351 10.17 -20.09 10.88
C PHE A 351 9.51 -19.03 11.77
N GLY A 352 10.32 -18.11 12.30
CA GLY A 352 9.92 -16.88 13.00
C GLY A 352 9.81 -17.01 14.53
N ARG A 353 10.05 -15.92 15.27
CA ARG A 353 9.81 -15.81 16.72
C ARG A 353 8.30 -15.67 16.95
N GLN A 354 7.68 -16.52 17.78
CA GLN A 354 6.30 -16.31 18.22
C GLN A 354 6.29 -15.46 19.49
N TYR A 355 5.77 -14.25 19.40
CA TYR A 355 5.63 -13.34 20.55
C TYR A 355 4.19 -12.81 20.61
N ALA A 356 3.85 -12.13 21.71
CA ALA A 356 2.58 -11.42 21.82
C ALA A 356 2.80 -9.92 22.01
N VAL A 357 2.01 -9.10 21.30
CA VAL A 357 1.99 -7.65 21.46
C VAL A 357 0.99 -7.28 22.55
N THR A 358 1.39 -6.39 23.45
CA THR A 358 0.57 -6.01 24.62
C THR A 358 0.01 -4.60 24.45
N TYR A 359 -1.32 -4.50 24.44
CA TYR A 359 -2.05 -3.25 24.58
C TYR A 359 -2.58 -3.10 26.00
N THR A 360 -2.56 -1.89 26.52
CA THR A 360 -3.07 -1.60 27.86
C THR A 360 -4.14 -0.52 27.81
N ILE A 361 -5.21 -0.70 28.57
CA ILE A 361 -6.26 0.29 28.76
C ILE A 361 -6.33 0.65 30.24
N GLY A 362 -5.99 1.90 30.55
CA GLY A 362 -6.22 2.49 31.87
C GLY A 362 -7.68 2.90 31.98
N PHE A 363 -8.49 2.14 32.74
CA PHE A 363 -9.92 2.35 32.81
C PHE A 363 -10.36 3.06 34.10
N GLY A 364 -10.88 4.29 33.99
CA GLY A 364 -11.27 5.10 35.13
C GLY A 364 -10.09 5.58 35.97
N LEU A 365 -8.95 5.85 35.32
CA LEU A 365 -7.69 6.27 35.93
C LEU A 365 -7.44 7.78 35.88
N ALA A 366 -8.37 8.59 35.36
CA ALA A 366 -8.21 10.05 35.25
C ALA A 366 -7.54 10.71 36.47
N GLY A 367 -6.29 11.15 36.29
CA GLY A 367 -5.53 11.88 37.31
C GLY A 367 -4.77 11.02 38.31
N VAL A 368 -4.70 9.70 38.10
CA VAL A 368 -3.87 8.75 38.88
C VAL A 368 -2.57 8.47 38.12
N GLN A 369 -1.69 9.48 38.10
CA GLN A 369 -0.47 9.52 37.27
C GLN A 369 0.37 8.23 37.32
N TYR A 370 0.54 7.65 38.50
CA TYR A 370 1.39 6.48 38.72
C TYR A 370 0.89 5.20 38.01
N ALA A 371 -0.43 4.98 37.96
CA ALA A 371 -1.01 3.80 37.32
C ALA A 371 -1.03 3.94 35.79
N GLU A 372 -1.24 5.16 35.30
CA GLU A 372 -1.16 5.44 33.86
C GLU A 372 0.26 5.26 33.32
N GLU A 373 1.28 5.63 34.11
CA GLU A 373 2.69 5.51 33.74
C GLU A 373 3.12 4.04 33.63
N LEU A 374 2.81 3.22 34.64
CA LEU A 374 3.07 1.78 34.63
C LEU A 374 2.42 1.08 33.41
N LEU A 375 1.14 1.35 33.13
CA LEU A 375 0.45 0.76 31.97
C LEU A 375 1.02 1.27 30.65
N ARG A 376 1.44 2.53 30.58
CA ARG A 376 2.06 3.12 29.38
C ARG A 376 3.41 2.48 29.07
N GLU A 377 4.25 2.32 30.09
CA GLU A 377 5.54 1.61 29.96
C GLU A 377 5.31 0.15 29.60
N THR A 378 4.31 -0.50 30.20
CA THR A 378 3.93 -1.88 29.87
C THR A 378 3.56 -2.03 28.39
N ALA A 379 2.73 -1.15 27.84
CA ALA A 379 2.39 -1.18 26.42
C ALA A 379 3.62 -0.93 25.53
N TYR A 380 4.42 0.09 25.87
CA TYR A 380 5.62 0.44 25.13
C TYR A 380 6.62 -0.73 25.07
N ASN A 381 6.94 -1.30 26.24
CA ASN A 381 7.84 -2.44 26.39
C ASN A 381 7.26 -3.72 25.77
N GLY A 382 5.94 -3.88 25.82
CA GLY A 382 5.20 -4.97 25.17
C GLY A 382 4.93 -4.78 23.66
N GLY A 383 5.49 -3.74 23.04
CA GLY A 383 5.40 -3.47 21.60
C GLY A 383 4.03 -2.97 21.10
N GLY A 384 3.12 -2.56 21.99
CA GLY A 384 1.79 -2.04 21.67
C GLY A 384 1.59 -0.60 22.16
N GLU A 385 0.33 -0.18 22.25
CA GLU A 385 -0.05 1.19 22.64
C GLU A 385 -0.91 1.23 23.91
N TYR A 386 -0.81 2.34 24.62
CA TYR A 386 -1.61 2.65 25.80
C TYR A 386 -2.79 3.55 25.47
N TYR A 387 -3.96 3.18 25.98
CA TYR A 387 -5.19 3.96 25.87
C TYR A 387 -5.74 4.30 27.26
N SER A 388 -6.31 5.49 27.38
CA SER A 388 -7.00 5.92 28.61
C SER A 388 -8.50 6.00 28.34
N ALA A 389 -9.30 5.46 29.25
CA ALA A 389 -10.74 5.38 29.10
C ALA A 389 -11.45 5.70 30.42
N ASP A 390 -12.16 6.82 30.50
CA ASP A 390 -12.90 7.21 31.71
C ASP A 390 -14.43 7.17 31.54
N SER A 391 -14.91 6.46 30.53
CA SER A 391 -16.34 6.29 30.26
C SER A 391 -16.60 5.08 29.37
N THR A 392 -17.88 4.68 29.25
CA THR A 392 -18.32 3.63 28.31
C THR A 392 -17.89 3.92 26.87
N ALA A 393 -18.02 5.17 26.42
CA ALA A 393 -17.63 5.57 25.07
C ALA A 393 -16.11 5.50 24.88
N GLY A 394 -15.32 5.99 25.85
CA GLY A 394 -13.86 5.97 25.79
C GLY A 394 -13.29 4.54 25.77
N LEU A 395 -13.87 3.63 26.57
CA LEU A 395 -13.48 2.22 26.56
C LEU A 395 -13.84 1.54 25.24
N SER A 396 -15.04 1.82 24.70
CA SER A 396 -15.45 1.28 23.40
C SER A 396 -14.57 1.76 22.26
N GLU A 397 -14.14 3.03 22.28
CA GLU A 397 -13.28 3.60 21.26
C GLU A 397 -11.88 2.99 21.32
N SER A 398 -11.29 2.94 22.52
CA SER A 398 -9.97 2.34 22.75
C SER A 398 -9.90 0.91 22.23
N LEU A 399 -10.92 0.08 22.54
CA LEU A 399 -10.97 -1.31 22.08
C LEU A 399 -11.19 -1.44 20.57
N ARG A 400 -11.89 -0.50 19.92
CA ARG A 400 -12.03 -0.49 18.45
C ARG A 400 -10.73 -0.13 17.75
N GLN A 401 -10.01 0.88 18.25
CA GLN A 401 -8.71 1.27 17.70
C GLN A 401 -7.72 0.11 17.79
N ILE A 402 -7.63 -0.54 18.95
CA ILE A 402 -6.79 -1.74 19.15
C ILE A 402 -7.16 -2.84 18.15
N LEU A 403 -8.45 -3.15 17.99
CA LEU A 403 -8.87 -4.18 17.05
C LEU A 403 -8.65 -3.83 15.57
N SER A 404 -8.75 -2.56 15.20
CA SER A 404 -8.43 -2.10 13.85
C SER A 404 -6.98 -2.43 13.52
N ILE A 405 -6.06 -2.12 14.43
CA ILE A 405 -4.63 -2.45 14.28
C ILE A 405 -4.41 -3.97 14.24
N ILE A 406 -5.09 -4.74 15.09
CA ILE A 406 -4.97 -6.21 15.15
C ILE A 406 -5.41 -6.90 13.85
N VAL A 407 -6.36 -6.31 13.12
CA VAL A 407 -6.91 -6.84 11.86
C VAL A 407 -6.10 -6.37 10.63
N GLU A 408 -5.26 -5.33 10.76
CA GLU A 408 -4.44 -4.80 9.68
C GLU A 408 -2.98 -5.30 9.72
N ASP A 409 -2.60 -6.37 9.00
CA ASP A 409 -1.27 -6.36 8.36
C ASP A 409 -1.02 -7.35 7.20
N ASN A 410 -0.35 -6.80 6.17
CA ASN A 410 0.66 -7.40 5.29
C ASN A 410 1.12 -6.30 4.32
N THR A 411 2.27 -5.65 4.58
CA THR A 411 2.90 -4.74 3.61
C THR A 411 3.39 -5.50 2.37
N SER A 412 3.09 -5.01 1.17
CA SER A 412 3.67 -5.48 -0.09
C SER A 412 4.36 -4.32 -0.81
N PHE A 413 5.28 -4.59 -1.73
CA PHE A 413 6.11 -3.55 -2.34
C PHE A 413 6.09 -3.69 -3.84
N VAL A 414 6.09 -2.57 -4.55
CA VAL A 414 6.32 -2.56 -5.98
C VAL A 414 7.80 -2.47 -6.26
N ALA A 415 8.17 -2.97 -7.44
CA ALA A 415 9.47 -2.79 -8.06
C ALA A 415 10.11 -1.41 -7.72
N PRO A 416 11.32 -1.38 -7.12
CA PRO A 416 12.02 -0.12 -6.90
C PRO A 416 12.40 0.52 -8.26
N VAL A 417 12.35 1.85 -8.34
CA VAL A 417 12.72 2.58 -9.55
C VAL A 417 13.99 3.39 -9.32
N LEU A 418 15.02 3.08 -10.09
CA LEU A 418 16.22 3.90 -10.19
C LEU A 418 16.00 4.94 -11.31
N PRO A 419 15.89 6.23 -11.01
CA PRO A 419 15.97 7.24 -12.05
C PRO A 419 17.38 7.28 -12.63
N VAL A 420 17.44 7.34 -13.95
CA VAL A 420 18.70 7.50 -14.68
C VAL A 420 19.22 8.92 -14.47
N SER A 421 20.50 9.09 -14.11
CA SER A 421 21.10 10.42 -13.97
C SER A 421 21.20 11.14 -15.33
N PRO A 422 20.76 12.41 -15.46
CA PRO A 422 20.90 13.19 -16.69
C PRO A 422 22.34 13.62 -16.99
N GLU A 423 23.21 13.71 -15.98
CA GLU A 423 24.57 14.25 -16.15
C GLU A 423 25.54 13.24 -16.77
N ASN A 424 25.22 11.95 -16.66
CA ASN A 424 25.95 10.85 -17.28
C ASN A 424 24.97 9.67 -17.39
N ARG A 425 24.37 9.43 -18.56
CA ARG A 425 23.31 8.39 -18.74
C ARG A 425 23.86 6.94 -18.74
N THR A 426 25.12 6.78 -18.34
CA THR A 426 25.78 5.52 -17.93
C THR A 426 26.05 5.55 -16.42
N TYR A 427 25.33 6.37 -15.65
CA TYR A 427 25.46 6.51 -14.20
C TYR A 427 24.05 6.59 -13.60
N SER A 428 23.71 5.74 -12.62
CA SER A 428 22.50 5.96 -11.83
C SER A 428 22.77 7.13 -10.90
N GLY A 429 21.84 8.07 -10.74
CA GLY A 429 22.01 9.07 -9.69
C GLY A 429 22.14 8.37 -8.33
N ASP A 430 22.75 9.03 -7.34
CA ASP A 430 22.90 8.51 -5.97
C ASP A 430 21.56 8.42 -5.20
N ARG A 431 20.41 8.40 -5.90
CA ARG A 431 19.04 8.39 -5.34
C ARG A 431 18.17 7.35 -6.03
N ILE A 432 17.32 6.70 -5.25
CA ILE A 432 16.34 5.69 -5.68
C ILE A 432 14.95 6.07 -5.17
N TYR A 433 13.92 5.86 -6.00
CA TYR A 433 12.54 6.23 -5.71
C TYR A 433 11.69 4.97 -5.80
N MET A 434 10.88 4.73 -4.77
CA MET A 434 10.18 3.47 -4.62
C MET A 434 8.71 3.72 -4.33
N GLY A 435 7.84 3.07 -5.10
CA GLY A 435 6.40 3.00 -4.86
C GLY A 435 6.08 1.85 -3.91
N PHE A 436 5.16 2.09 -2.99
CA PHE A 436 4.75 1.13 -1.95
C PHE A 436 3.23 0.96 -1.99
N PHE A 437 2.75 -0.22 -1.55
CA PHE A 437 1.33 -0.47 -1.40
C PHE A 437 1.00 -1.43 -0.26
N LYS A 438 -0.10 -1.19 0.45
CA LYS A 438 -0.59 -2.07 1.50
C LYS A 438 -1.99 -2.53 1.10
N PRO A 439 -2.15 -3.80 0.68
CA PRO A 439 -3.46 -4.38 0.45
C PRO A 439 -4.33 -4.25 1.69
N LYS A 440 -5.55 -3.73 1.52
CA LYS A 440 -6.56 -3.63 2.58
C LYS A 440 -7.82 -4.41 2.18
N GLY A 441 -8.64 -4.77 3.16
CA GLY A 441 -9.95 -5.41 2.94
C GLY A 441 -11.00 -4.48 2.30
N LYS A 442 -10.65 -3.22 2.00
CA LYS A 442 -11.47 -2.22 1.31
C LYS A 442 -10.92 -1.97 -0.10
N ALA A 443 -11.69 -1.26 -0.94
CA ALA A 443 -11.25 -0.89 -2.29
C ALA A 443 -10.02 0.01 -2.31
N PHE A 444 -9.90 0.91 -1.34
CA PHE A 444 -8.77 1.82 -1.24
C PHE A 444 -7.59 1.12 -0.56
N TRP A 445 -6.57 0.76 -1.34
CA TRP A 445 -5.30 0.30 -0.79
C TRP A 445 -4.40 1.51 -0.53
N SER A 446 -3.67 1.45 0.58
CA SER A 446 -2.77 2.54 0.95
C SER A 446 -1.50 2.45 0.11
N GLY A 447 -0.99 3.58 -0.37
CA GLY A 447 0.28 3.61 -1.08
C GLY A 447 1.20 4.72 -0.63
N ASN A 448 2.46 4.65 -1.03
CA ASN A 448 3.43 5.67 -0.68
C ASN A 448 4.52 5.78 -1.75
N LEU A 449 5.21 6.90 -1.77
CA LEU A 449 6.40 7.13 -2.55
C LEU A 449 7.52 7.57 -1.61
N LYS A 450 8.63 6.83 -1.58
CA LYS A 450 9.79 7.14 -0.74
C LYS A 450 11.05 7.31 -1.58
N LYS A 451 11.97 8.12 -1.06
CA LYS A 451 13.27 8.40 -1.65
C LYS A 451 14.38 7.89 -0.72
N PHE A 452 15.27 7.07 -1.24
CA PHE A 452 16.46 6.58 -0.55
C PHE A 452 17.72 6.94 -1.37
N GLY A 453 18.90 6.71 -0.78
CA GLY A 453 20.17 6.88 -1.45
C GLY A 453 20.68 5.58 -2.06
N LEU A 454 21.62 5.70 -2.99
CA LEU A 454 22.40 4.59 -3.52
C LEU A 454 23.88 4.93 -3.34
N ASP A 455 24.66 4.06 -2.70
CA ASP A 455 26.10 4.27 -2.54
C ASP A 455 26.91 3.83 -3.78
N ALA A 456 28.23 3.99 -3.72
CA ALA A 456 29.13 3.69 -4.82
C ALA A 456 29.17 2.20 -5.21
N ASP A 457 28.82 1.31 -4.28
CA ASP A 457 28.77 -0.13 -4.49
C ASP A 457 27.37 -0.56 -4.98
N GLY A 458 26.40 0.34 -4.98
CA GLY A 458 25.03 0.07 -5.38
C GLY A 458 24.16 -0.49 -4.25
N ASP A 459 24.55 -0.28 -3.00
CA ASP A 459 23.73 -0.62 -1.84
C ASP A 459 22.80 0.57 -1.48
N VAL A 460 21.59 0.25 -1.02
CA VAL A 460 20.59 1.26 -0.66
C VAL A 460 20.91 1.83 0.72
N VAL A 461 20.96 3.16 0.80
CA VAL A 461 21.28 3.91 2.03
C VAL A 461 20.16 4.85 2.43
N ASP A 462 20.05 5.14 3.72
CA ASP A 462 19.10 6.07 4.30
C ASP A 462 19.59 7.53 4.14
N SER A 463 18.80 8.48 4.64
CA SER A 463 19.10 9.92 4.57
C SER A 463 20.38 10.33 5.32
N SER A 464 20.87 9.51 6.25
CA SER A 464 22.14 9.71 6.97
C SER A 464 23.35 9.11 6.23
N GLY A 465 23.10 8.37 5.15
CA GLY A 465 24.12 7.61 4.41
C GLY A 465 24.44 6.25 5.03
N ALA A 466 23.68 5.80 6.02
CA ALA A 466 23.81 4.46 6.58
C ALA A 466 23.03 3.44 5.73
N ARG A 467 23.45 2.17 5.75
CA ARG A 467 22.78 1.10 5.00
C ARG A 467 21.30 0.98 5.42
N ALA A 468 20.39 1.11 4.47
CA ALA A 468 18.94 1.02 4.69
C ALA A 468 18.40 -0.40 4.62
N THR A 469 19.19 -1.38 4.16
CA THR A 469 18.76 -2.77 4.00
C THR A 469 19.45 -3.76 4.94
N ASN A 470 18.75 -4.83 5.28
CA ASN A 470 19.28 -6.01 5.94
C ASN A 470 20.07 -6.90 4.96
N SER A 471 20.67 -7.98 5.46
CA SER A 471 21.42 -8.93 4.63
C SER A 471 20.56 -9.68 3.63
N ASP A 472 19.26 -9.83 3.91
CA ASP A 472 18.27 -10.44 3.02
C ASP A 472 17.67 -9.44 2.00
N GLY A 473 18.06 -8.16 2.07
CA GLY A 473 17.55 -7.10 1.21
C GLY A 473 16.32 -6.37 1.74
N SER A 474 15.67 -6.84 2.83
CA SER A 474 14.55 -6.13 3.46
C SER A 474 14.98 -4.75 3.95
N LEU A 475 14.08 -3.75 3.88
CA LEU A 475 14.35 -2.43 4.46
C LEU A 475 14.37 -2.52 5.98
N ARG A 476 15.37 -1.91 6.61
CA ARG A 476 15.48 -1.83 8.07
C ARG A 476 14.37 -0.95 8.62
N GLU A 477 13.74 -1.37 9.71
CA GLU A 477 12.70 -0.60 10.39
C GLU A 477 13.20 0.77 10.87
N ASN A 478 14.48 0.85 11.26
CA ASN A 478 15.09 2.10 11.71
C ASN A 478 15.65 2.98 10.58
N ALA A 479 15.53 2.57 9.31
CA ALA A 479 15.95 3.39 8.18
C ALA A 479 15.05 4.61 8.03
N VAL A 480 15.65 5.75 7.67
CA VAL A 480 14.94 7.02 7.44
C VAL A 480 15.05 7.40 5.96
N SER A 481 13.92 7.44 5.25
CA SER A 481 13.90 7.94 3.87
C SER A 481 14.11 9.47 3.82
N PHE A 482 14.55 10.00 2.67
CA PHE A 482 14.96 11.41 2.52
C PHE A 482 13.84 12.42 2.76
N TRP A 483 12.57 12.02 2.64
CA TRP A 483 11.41 12.89 2.86
C TRP A 483 10.79 12.69 4.25
N SER A 484 11.41 11.87 5.09
CA SER A 484 10.86 11.49 6.39
C SER A 484 11.58 12.19 7.54
N PRO A 485 10.84 12.70 8.54
CA PRO A 485 11.44 13.30 9.74
C PRO A 485 11.86 12.26 10.79
N ALA A 486 11.44 11.00 10.64
CA ALA A 486 11.64 9.91 11.59
C ALA A 486 11.76 8.57 10.85
N PRO A 487 12.22 7.49 11.52
CA PRO A 487 12.31 6.16 10.92
C PRO A 487 10.97 5.72 10.33
N ASP A 488 11.03 5.24 9.10
CA ASP A 488 9.88 4.84 8.31
C ASP A 488 10.11 3.54 7.53
N GLY A 489 11.36 3.11 7.35
CA GLY A 489 11.73 1.83 6.77
C GLY A 489 10.89 1.45 5.53
N GLY A 490 10.44 0.20 5.49
CA GLY A 490 9.53 -0.30 4.46
C GLY A 490 8.04 0.00 4.69
N GLU A 491 7.67 0.63 5.80
CA GLU A 491 6.26 0.74 6.20
C GLU A 491 5.48 1.70 5.32
N VAL A 492 4.36 1.26 4.75
CA VAL A 492 3.64 2.03 3.72
C VAL A 492 3.01 3.29 4.31
N GLU A 493 2.42 3.18 5.50
CA GLU A 493 1.66 4.26 6.15
C GLU A 493 2.56 5.17 7.01
N ARG A 494 3.88 5.17 6.76
CA ARG A 494 4.86 6.02 7.44
C ARG A 494 5.81 6.70 6.47
N GLY A 495 6.11 7.97 6.76
CA GLY A 495 7.11 8.73 6.02
C GLY A 495 6.76 8.98 4.55
N GLY A 496 7.74 9.44 3.77
CA GLY A 496 7.60 9.64 2.33
C GLY A 496 6.58 10.72 1.93
N ALA A 497 6.18 10.68 0.66
CA ALA A 497 5.19 11.59 0.09
C ALA A 497 3.80 11.42 0.72
N GLY A 498 3.46 10.20 1.17
CA GLY A 498 2.21 9.93 1.87
C GLY A 498 2.11 10.68 3.20
N ALA A 499 3.17 10.67 4.03
CA ALA A 499 3.20 11.46 5.26
C ALA A 499 3.20 12.98 5.00
N ALA A 500 3.83 13.44 3.91
CA ALA A 500 3.76 14.83 3.48
C ALA A 500 2.31 15.25 3.14
N LEU A 501 1.52 14.36 2.52
CA LEU A 501 0.09 14.57 2.29
C LEU A 501 -0.72 14.58 3.60
N MET A 502 -0.42 13.66 4.53
CA MET A 502 -1.08 13.59 5.84
C MET A 502 -0.84 14.83 6.70
N THR A 503 0.33 15.46 6.60
CA THR A 503 0.66 16.68 7.36
C THR A 503 0.29 17.99 6.64
N ARG A 504 -0.07 17.93 5.36
CA ARG A 504 -0.45 19.10 4.55
C ARG A 504 -1.66 19.84 5.13
N THR A 505 -1.54 21.14 5.37
CA THR A 505 -2.65 22.00 5.83
C THR A 505 -3.28 22.83 4.71
N ALA A 506 -2.55 23.08 3.62
CA ALA A 506 -3.06 23.77 2.45
C ALA A 506 -3.96 22.84 1.60
N PRO A 507 -5.00 23.36 0.93
CA PRO A 507 -5.78 22.57 -0.03
C PRO A 507 -4.90 21.94 -1.11
N ARG A 508 -5.26 20.74 -1.57
CA ARG A 508 -4.55 20.06 -2.67
C ARG A 508 -4.91 20.69 -4.02
N ASN A 509 -3.92 20.77 -4.90
CA ASN A 509 -4.09 21.27 -6.26
C ASN A 509 -4.44 20.09 -7.18
N ILE A 510 -5.70 19.68 -7.18
CA ILE A 510 -6.19 18.58 -8.00
C ILE A 510 -6.89 19.17 -9.23
N TYR A 511 -6.49 18.75 -10.42
CA TYR A 511 -7.01 19.25 -11.68
C TYR A 511 -7.62 18.13 -12.53
N THR A 512 -8.63 18.48 -13.32
CA THR A 512 -9.16 17.64 -14.40
C THR A 512 -9.46 18.51 -15.61
N TYR A 513 -9.31 17.96 -16.81
CA TYR A 513 -9.55 18.74 -18.03
C TYR A 513 -11.05 18.79 -18.36
N THR A 514 -11.65 19.99 -18.26
CA THR A 514 -13.09 20.20 -18.52
C THR A 514 -13.40 20.62 -19.96
N GLY A 515 -12.38 20.77 -20.82
CA GLY A 515 -12.54 21.18 -22.21
C GLY A 515 -12.50 22.69 -22.47
N SER A 516 -12.38 23.53 -21.43
CA SER A 516 -12.46 25.00 -21.57
C SER A 516 -11.10 25.67 -21.75
N SER A 517 -10.11 25.29 -20.95
CA SER A 517 -8.73 25.79 -21.00
C SER A 517 -7.76 24.61 -21.01
N ALA A 518 -6.72 24.69 -21.84
CA ALA A 518 -5.65 23.70 -21.85
C ALA A 518 -4.69 23.88 -20.65
N ASP A 519 -4.57 25.09 -20.11
CA ASP A 519 -3.86 25.34 -18.85
C ASP A 519 -4.62 24.67 -17.71
N LEU A 520 -4.04 23.64 -17.09
CA LEU A 520 -4.70 22.89 -16.04
C LEU A 520 -4.88 23.71 -14.77
N THR A 521 -4.10 24.78 -14.57
CA THR A 521 -4.22 25.67 -13.41
C THR A 521 -5.38 26.67 -13.54
N ASP A 522 -6.01 26.76 -14.72
CA ASP A 522 -7.21 27.56 -14.92
C ASP A 522 -8.32 27.12 -13.94
N PRO A 523 -9.01 28.05 -13.26
CA PRO A 523 -10.05 27.70 -12.28
C PRO A 523 -11.16 26.79 -12.81
N THR A 524 -11.41 26.76 -14.12
CA THR A 524 -12.38 25.86 -14.75
C THR A 524 -11.97 24.39 -14.68
N ASN A 525 -10.68 24.10 -14.56
CA ASN A 525 -10.13 22.75 -14.46
C ASN A 525 -9.91 22.27 -13.01
N LEU A 526 -10.10 23.15 -12.01
CA LEU A 526 -9.94 22.80 -10.61
C LEU A 526 -10.96 21.73 -10.19
N PHE A 527 -10.49 20.58 -9.73
CA PHE A 527 -11.34 19.50 -9.23
C PHE A 527 -11.84 19.85 -7.82
N SER A 528 -12.94 20.59 -7.73
CA SER A 528 -13.50 21.10 -6.47
C SER A 528 -15.01 21.04 -6.50
N ALA A 529 -15.64 20.78 -5.33
CA ALA A 529 -17.09 20.81 -5.17
C ALA A 529 -17.70 22.18 -5.50
N SER A 530 -16.89 23.25 -5.39
CA SER A 530 -17.28 24.63 -5.72
C SER A 530 -17.19 24.95 -7.22
N ASN A 531 -16.50 24.13 -8.01
CA ASN A 531 -16.34 24.35 -9.44
C ASN A 531 -17.58 23.84 -10.19
N ALA A 532 -18.36 24.76 -10.77
CA ALA A 532 -19.56 24.42 -11.53
C ALA A 532 -19.28 23.68 -12.85
N ALA A 533 -18.05 23.71 -13.37
CA ALA A 533 -17.65 22.94 -14.54
C ALA A 533 -17.55 21.43 -14.24
N VAL A 534 -17.32 21.05 -12.97
CA VAL A 534 -17.34 19.65 -12.51
C VAL A 534 -18.75 19.32 -12.04
N THR A 535 -19.49 18.57 -12.87
CA THR A 535 -20.90 18.24 -12.62
C THR A 535 -21.06 16.85 -11.99
N ALA A 536 -22.13 16.63 -11.22
CA ALA A 536 -22.43 15.30 -10.66
C ALA A 536 -22.54 14.23 -11.75
N ALA A 537 -23.06 14.58 -12.93
CA ALA A 537 -23.16 13.69 -14.07
C ALA A 537 -21.79 13.24 -14.62
N MET A 538 -20.77 14.10 -14.59
CA MET A 538 -19.41 13.72 -14.99
C MET A 538 -18.80 12.69 -14.03
N LEU A 539 -19.18 12.72 -12.75
CA LEU A 539 -18.78 11.73 -11.74
C LEU A 539 -19.69 10.49 -11.72
N GLY A 540 -20.66 10.40 -12.63
CA GLY A 540 -21.62 9.29 -12.66
C GLY A 540 -22.54 9.24 -11.43
N LEU A 541 -22.82 10.38 -10.81
CA LEU A 541 -23.62 10.56 -9.60
C LEU A 541 -24.98 11.21 -9.90
N SER A 542 -25.94 11.02 -9.00
CA SER A 542 -27.32 11.53 -9.14
C SER A 542 -27.51 12.98 -8.71
N ASP A 543 -26.72 13.48 -7.77
CA ASP A 543 -26.91 14.80 -7.16
C ASP A 543 -25.61 15.44 -6.65
N ASP A 544 -25.69 16.73 -6.34
CA ASP A 544 -24.55 17.53 -5.90
C ASP A 544 -24.11 17.26 -4.45
N THR A 545 -24.93 16.59 -3.63
CA THR A 545 -24.53 16.22 -2.26
C THR A 545 -23.52 15.10 -2.33
N GLU A 546 -23.82 14.07 -3.10
CA GLU A 546 -22.92 12.95 -3.34
C GLU A 546 -21.66 13.41 -4.09
N LYS A 547 -21.80 14.36 -5.02
CA LYS A 547 -20.65 15.02 -5.66
C LYS A 547 -19.72 15.67 -4.63
N GLY A 548 -20.28 16.37 -3.65
CA GLY A 548 -19.51 17.01 -2.59
C GLY A 548 -18.73 16.01 -1.76
N ARG A 549 -19.37 14.89 -1.38
CA ARG A 549 -18.72 13.79 -0.65
C ARG A 549 -17.59 13.16 -1.47
N LEU A 550 -17.89 12.68 -2.68
CA LEU A 550 -16.86 12.04 -3.50
C LEU A 550 -15.65 12.94 -3.77
N ILE A 551 -15.87 14.23 -4.04
CA ILE A 551 -14.76 15.17 -4.21
C ILE A 551 -13.99 15.34 -2.89
N GLY A 552 -14.68 15.44 -1.74
CA GLY A 552 -14.04 15.45 -0.42
C GLY A 552 -13.15 14.23 -0.20
N TYR A 553 -13.66 13.04 -0.52
CA TYR A 553 -12.94 11.77 -0.43
C TYR A 553 -11.63 11.77 -1.23
N VAL A 554 -11.71 12.17 -2.51
CA VAL A 554 -10.54 12.27 -3.41
C VAL A 554 -9.54 13.31 -2.93
N HIS A 555 -10.00 14.40 -2.30
CA HIS A 555 -9.13 15.38 -1.64
C HIS A 555 -8.45 14.84 -0.38
N GLY A 556 -8.89 13.69 0.15
CA GLY A 556 -8.31 13.03 1.32
C GLY A 556 -9.11 13.21 2.61
N TYR A 557 -10.34 13.72 2.54
CA TYR A 557 -11.22 13.84 3.70
C TYR A 557 -12.04 12.59 3.93
N ASP A 558 -12.36 12.27 5.18
CA ASP A 558 -13.27 11.17 5.52
C ASP A 558 -14.76 11.55 5.30
N SER A 559 -15.06 12.01 4.10
CA SER A 559 -16.40 12.49 3.75
C SER A 559 -17.50 11.43 3.75
N TYR A 560 -17.13 10.15 3.90
CA TYR A 560 -18.04 9.00 3.97
C TYR A 560 -18.16 8.43 5.38
N ASP A 561 -17.47 9.01 6.39
CA ASP A 561 -17.49 8.53 7.79
C ASP A 561 -17.06 7.06 7.85
N GLU A 562 -15.88 6.75 7.28
CA GLU A 562 -15.34 5.41 7.16
C GLU A 562 -15.02 4.76 8.51
N ASP A 563 -14.73 5.57 9.53
CA ASP A 563 -14.50 5.14 10.91
C ASP A 563 -15.77 5.16 11.80
N GLY A 564 -16.85 5.79 11.33
CA GLY A 564 -18.14 5.85 12.01
C GLY A 564 -18.17 6.80 13.21
N ASN A 565 -17.22 7.74 13.31
CA ASN A 565 -17.12 8.72 14.38
C ASN A 565 -18.14 9.89 14.21
N GLY A 566 -18.76 10.04 13.04
CA GLY A 566 -19.74 11.07 12.69
C GLY A 566 -19.17 12.44 12.28
N ILE A 567 -17.84 12.56 12.19
CA ILE A 567 -17.06 13.66 11.65
C ILE A 567 -16.81 13.30 10.17
N THR A 568 -16.81 14.31 9.28
CA THR A 568 -16.66 14.06 7.81
C THR A 568 -15.74 15.06 7.11
N ASP A 569 -15.07 15.90 7.90
CA ASP A 569 -14.18 16.98 7.45
C ASP A 569 -12.75 16.83 7.99
N GLU A 570 -12.49 15.76 8.73
CA GLU A 570 -11.18 15.22 9.06
C GLU A 570 -10.54 14.51 7.86
N LYS A 571 -9.25 14.22 7.99
CA LYS A 571 -8.53 13.43 6.99
C LYS A 571 -8.82 11.94 7.20
N ARG A 572 -8.86 11.19 6.10
CA ARG A 572 -8.82 9.72 6.14
C ARG A 572 -7.53 9.25 6.80
N ASP A 573 -7.54 8.02 7.31
CA ASP A 573 -6.37 7.35 7.89
C ASP A 573 -5.15 7.40 6.96
N TRP A 574 -5.38 7.31 5.65
CA TRP A 574 -4.35 7.48 4.64
C TRP A 574 -4.90 8.08 3.34
N ILE A 575 -4.16 9.03 2.75
CA ILE A 575 -4.64 9.81 1.59
C ILE A 575 -4.18 9.23 0.25
N MET A 576 -2.92 8.76 0.17
CA MET A 576 -2.30 8.35 -1.10
C MET A 576 -2.69 6.92 -1.45
N GLY A 577 -3.17 6.72 -2.68
CA GLY A 577 -3.51 5.38 -3.19
C GLY A 577 -2.28 4.53 -3.50
N ASP A 578 -2.49 3.22 -3.66
CA ASP A 578 -1.44 2.29 -4.03
C ASP A 578 -0.78 2.64 -5.37
N VAL A 579 0.55 2.58 -5.38
CA VAL A 579 1.37 2.61 -6.59
C VAL A 579 1.69 1.16 -6.91
N LEU A 580 0.88 0.48 -7.75
CA LEU A 580 0.96 -0.98 -7.98
C LEU A 580 1.82 -1.37 -9.19
N HIS A 581 1.67 -0.69 -10.33
CA HIS A 581 2.50 -0.95 -11.51
C HIS A 581 3.30 0.27 -11.99
N SER A 582 2.94 1.46 -11.54
CA SER A 582 3.54 2.70 -12.02
C SER A 582 4.98 2.86 -11.51
N ARG A 583 5.90 3.11 -12.43
CA ARG A 583 7.28 3.48 -12.12
C ARG A 583 7.41 5.01 -12.05
N PRO A 584 7.90 5.58 -10.91
CA PRO A 584 8.10 7.02 -10.82
C PRO A 584 9.05 7.59 -11.89
N GLN A 585 8.66 8.69 -12.53
CA GLN A 585 9.44 9.42 -13.53
C GLN A 585 9.95 10.74 -12.95
N VAL A 586 11.26 10.87 -12.81
CA VAL A 586 11.90 12.10 -12.36
C VAL A 586 12.14 13.04 -13.54
N VAL A 587 11.78 14.31 -13.40
CA VAL A 587 12.07 15.39 -14.35
C VAL A 587 12.85 16.47 -13.61
N LYS A 588 14.04 16.81 -14.12
CA LYS A 588 14.91 17.86 -13.56
C LYS A 588 14.84 19.13 -14.41
N TYR A 589 14.60 20.28 -13.78
CA TYR A 589 14.52 21.59 -14.45
C TYR A 589 15.78 22.44 -14.24
N ASP A 590 16.45 22.32 -13.10
CA ASP A 590 17.77 22.93 -12.86
C ASP A 590 18.85 21.86 -12.59
N ARG A 591 20.12 22.30 -12.59
CA ARG A 591 21.27 21.50 -12.18
C ARG A 591 21.12 21.09 -10.73
N TYR A 592 21.07 19.78 -10.52
CA TYR A 592 20.90 19.20 -9.20
C TYR A 592 22.13 19.42 -8.32
N SER A 593 21.91 19.97 -7.13
CA SER A 593 22.91 20.15 -6.07
C SER A 593 22.63 19.20 -4.92
N TYR A 594 23.49 18.18 -4.80
CA TYR A 594 23.47 17.23 -3.68
C TYR A 594 23.84 17.87 -2.34
N VAL A 595 24.49 19.04 -2.33
CA VAL A 595 24.93 19.72 -1.10
C VAL A 595 23.75 20.36 -0.35
N ASP A 596 22.71 20.77 -1.08
CA ASP A 596 21.51 21.43 -0.54
C ASP A 596 20.24 20.74 -1.04
N GLU A 597 20.20 19.40 -1.01
CA GLU A 597 19.14 18.59 -1.61
C GLU A 597 17.72 18.99 -1.18
N GLY A 598 17.52 19.31 0.10
CA GLY A 598 16.24 19.77 0.64
C GLY A 598 15.85 21.20 0.27
N ASN A 599 16.67 21.95 -0.47
CA ASN A 599 16.35 23.30 -0.91
C ASN A 599 15.61 23.27 -2.26
N CYS A 600 14.28 23.33 -2.21
CA CYS A 600 13.42 23.33 -3.38
C CYS A 600 13.65 24.51 -4.34
N GLY A 601 14.23 25.62 -3.86
CA GLY A 601 14.58 26.77 -4.72
C GLY A 601 15.91 26.60 -5.46
N ALA A 602 16.75 25.65 -5.04
CA ALA A 602 18.00 25.29 -5.71
C ALA A 602 17.87 24.01 -6.55
N ASN A 603 16.98 23.10 -6.16
CA ASN A 603 16.73 21.81 -6.82
C ASN A 603 15.32 21.75 -7.35
N GLU A 604 15.06 22.43 -8.46
CA GLU A 604 13.78 22.35 -9.14
C GLU A 604 13.69 21.03 -9.92
N SER A 605 13.06 20.03 -9.30
CA SER A 605 12.82 18.71 -9.87
C SER A 605 11.50 18.16 -9.35
N ILE A 606 10.77 17.46 -10.22
CA ILE A 606 9.51 16.81 -9.85
C ILE A 606 9.60 15.30 -10.10
N VAL A 607 8.82 14.54 -9.34
CA VAL A 607 8.65 13.10 -9.47
C VAL A 607 7.19 12.82 -9.82
N LEU A 608 6.97 12.23 -10.99
CA LEU A 608 5.65 11.90 -11.51
C LEU A 608 5.35 10.42 -11.26
N VAL A 609 4.18 10.10 -10.72
CA VAL A 609 3.77 8.70 -10.47
C VAL A 609 2.26 8.55 -10.61
N GLY A 610 1.81 7.47 -11.24
CA GLY A 610 0.40 7.08 -11.26
C GLY A 610 0.03 6.30 -10.00
N ALA A 611 -1.12 6.60 -9.42
CA ALA A 611 -1.65 5.87 -8.28
C ALA A 611 -3.13 5.49 -8.49
N ASN A 612 -3.55 4.41 -7.81
CA ASN A 612 -4.91 3.90 -7.83
C ASN A 612 -5.88 4.68 -6.91
N ASP A 613 -5.52 5.92 -6.56
CA ASP A 613 -6.44 6.94 -6.05
C ASP A 613 -7.00 7.84 -7.17
N GLY A 614 -6.86 7.44 -8.44
CA GLY A 614 -7.47 8.13 -9.57
C GLY A 614 -6.56 9.10 -10.30
N MET A 615 -5.31 9.27 -9.86
CA MET A 615 -4.50 10.44 -10.22
C MET A 615 -3.11 10.09 -10.75
N LEU A 616 -2.63 10.94 -11.67
CA LEU A 616 -1.20 11.15 -11.86
C LEU A 616 -0.75 12.25 -10.88
N HIS A 617 0.16 11.94 -9.97
CA HIS A 617 0.72 12.88 -9.01
C HIS A 617 2.03 13.48 -9.49
N ALA A 618 2.27 14.75 -9.15
CA ALA A 618 3.57 15.39 -9.25
C ALA A 618 4.05 15.82 -7.86
N PHE A 619 5.09 15.16 -7.37
CA PHE A 619 5.74 15.47 -6.09
C PHE A 619 7.01 16.28 -6.32
N SER A 620 7.32 17.19 -5.40
CA SER A 620 8.58 17.91 -5.38
C SER A 620 9.69 16.98 -4.88
N ASP A 621 10.80 16.89 -5.62
CA ASP A 621 11.88 15.96 -5.30
C ASP A 621 12.66 16.34 -4.02
N CYS A 622 12.69 17.62 -3.68
CA CYS A 622 13.40 18.14 -2.51
C CYS A 622 12.81 17.66 -1.16
N ASP A 623 11.48 17.60 -1.04
CA ASP A 623 10.79 17.42 0.24
C ASP A 623 9.60 16.45 0.18
N GLY A 624 9.28 15.88 -0.99
CA GLY A 624 8.18 14.95 -1.18
C GLY A 624 6.79 15.61 -1.17
N SER A 625 6.70 16.94 -1.14
CA SER A 625 5.42 17.66 -1.14
C SER A 625 4.70 17.55 -2.48
N GLU A 626 3.38 17.33 -2.45
CA GLU A 626 2.56 17.31 -3.67
C GLU A 626 2.39 18.72 -4.25
N ARG A 627 2.85 18.90 -5.50
CA ARG A 627 2.71 20.15 -6.27
C ARG A 627 1.32 20.24 -6.88
N TRP A 628 0.93 19.19 -7.59
CA TRP A 628 -0.37 19.02 -8.22
C TRP A 628 -0.67 17.54 -8.49
N ALA A 629 -1.95 17.24 -8.70
CA ALA A 629 -2.41 15.94 -9.16
C ALA A 629 -3.40 16.11 -10.32
N PHE A 630 -3.39 15.20 -11.28
CA PHE A 630 -4.27 15.23 -12.45
C PHE A 630 -5.16 14.00 -12.49
N VAL A 631 -6.47 14.22 -12.54
CA VAL A 631 -7.50 13.18 -12.72
C VAL A 631 -7.89 13.13 -14.21
N PRO A 632 -7.60 12.02 -14.91
CA PRO A 632 -8.07 11.80 -16.28
C PRO A 632 -9.60 11.96 -16.41
N PRO A 633 -10.10 12.72 -17.41
CA PRO A 633 -11.54 12.99 -17.52
C PRO A 633 -12.43 11.76 -17.73
N ASP A 634 -11.90 10.66 -18.28
CA ASP A 634 -12.64 9.40 -18.47
C ASP A 634 -12.74 8.56 -17.19
N LEU A 635 -11.83 8.76 -16.22
CA LEU A 635 -11.88 8.12 -14.90
C LEU A 635 -12.80 8.85 -13.91
N LEU A 636 -13.23 10.08 -14.20
CA LEU A 636 -14.20 10.84 -13.38
C LEU A 636 -15.43 10.03 -12.94
N PRO A 637 -16.16 9.33 -13.85
CA PRO A 637 -17.29 8.49 -13.46
C PRO A 637 -16.92 7.25 -12.63
N ASN A 638 -15.65 6.84 -12.66
CA ASN A 638 -15.15 5.66 -11.95
C ASN A 638 -14.73 5.98 -10.51
N LEU A 639 -14.41 7.24 -10.19
CA LEU A 639 -13.97 7.66 -8.85
C LEU A 639 -14.94 7.24 -7.74
N LYS A 640 -16.24 7.14 -8.02
CA LYS A 640 -17.27 6.67 -7.07
C LYS A 640 -17.05 5.26 -6.52
N HIS A 641 -16.15 4.48 -7.14
CA HIS A 641 -15.80 3.13 -6.72
C HIS A 641 -14.60 3.09 -5.77
N MET A 642 -13.91 4.21 -5.57
CA MET A 642 -12.80 4.32 -4.63
C MET A 642 -13.18 3.99 -3.17
N PRO A 643 -14.34 4.44 -2.63
CA PRO A 643 -14.78 4.03 -1.29
C PRO A 643 -15.50 2.65 -1.25
N ALA A 644 -15.41 1.83 -2.31
CA ALA A 644 -16.13 0.56 -2.38
C ALA A 644 -15.44 -0.56 -1.56
N ALA A 645 -15.99 -1.78 -1.66
CA ALA A 645 -15.44 -2.96 -1.01
C ALA A 645 -14.36 -3.70 -1.84
N VAL A 646 -14.29 -3.45 -3.15
CA VAL A 646 -13.40 -4.19 -4.07
C VAL A 646 -12.41 -3.23 -4.70
N HIS A 647 -11.12 -3.59 -4.64
CA HIS A 647 -10.03 -2.79 -5.23
C HIS A 647 -10.30 -2.51 -6.71
N THR A 648 -10.00 -1.28 -7.12
CA THR A 648 -10.29 -0.78 -8.47
C THR A 648 -9.05 -0.11 -9.05
N TYR A 649 -8.72 -0.42 -10.29
CA TYR A 649 -7.61 0.20 -11.01
C TYR A 649 -7.99 1.58 -11.56
N PHE A 650 -7.05 2.52 -11.48
CA PHE A 650 -7.19 3.86 -12.06
C PHE A 650 -5.96 4.23 -12.90
N VAL A 651 -5.10 5.15 -12.43
CA VAL A 651 -3.89 5.55 -13.16
C VAL A 651 -2.75 4.64 -12.73
N ASP A 652 -2.61 3.53 -13.43
CA ASP A 652 -1.68 2.47 -13.02
C ASP A 652 -0.43 2.36 -13.92
N SER A 653 -0.40 3.04 -15.07
CA SER A 653 0.76 3.01 -15.97
C SER A 653 1.91 3.90 -15.50
N SER A 654 3.13 3.55 -15.88
CA SER A 654 4.32 4.39 -15.67
C SER A 654 4.26 5.64 -16.55
N PRO A 655 4.39 6.86 -16.00
CA PRO A 655 4.60 8.05 -16.81
C PRO A 655 5.97 8.01 -17.50
N VAL A 656 6.05 8.55 -18.71
CA VAL A 656 7.30 8.71 -19.46
C VAL A 656 7.45 10.15 -19.93
N ALA A 657 8.66 10.70 -19.80
CA ALA A 657 8.96 12.09 -20.16
C ALA A 657 9.91 12.18 -21.36
N TYR A 658 9.62 13.11 -22.27
CA TYR A 658 10.52 13.60 -23.30
C TYR A 658 10.96 15.02 -22.96
N THR A 659 12.27 15.22 -22.80
CA THR A 659 12.87 16.51 -22.49
C THR A 659 13.63 17.03 -23.69
N PHE A 660 13.26 18.21 -24.18
CA PHE A 660 13.97 18.92 -25.23
C PHE A 660 14.65 20.15 -24.63
N ASP A 661 15.96 20.04 -24.37
CA ASP A 661 16.82 21.18 -24.04
C ASP A 661 17.38 21.76 -25.34
N ALA A 662 16.92 22.95 -25.72
CA ALA A 662 17.27 23.58 -26.98
C ALA A 662 18.67 24.19 -26.98
N ASN A 663 19.16 24.64 -25.82
CA ASN A 663 20.40 25.40 -25.68
C ASN A 663 21.57 24.53 -25.17
N GLY A 664 21.27 23.34 -24.65
CA GLY A 664 22.21 22.33 -24.17
C GLY A 664 22.89 22.66 -22.84
N ASP A 665 22.38 23.61 -22.05
CA ASP A 665 23.03 24.09 -20.83
C ASP A 665 22.74 23.24 -19.58
N GLY A 666 21.79 22.30 -19.70
CA GLY A 666 21.40 21.37 -18.63
C GLY A 666 20.32 21.94 -17.71
N ARG A 667 19.68 23.04 -18.10
CA ARG A 667 18.53 23.65 -17.45
C ARG A 667 17.36 23.64 -18.42
N ILE A 668 16.15 23.60 -17.88
CA ILE A 668 14.91 23.60 -18.64
C ILE A 668 14.22 24.94 -18.41
N ASP A 669 14.35 25.82 -19.38
CA ASP A 669 13.72 27.14 -19.36
C ASP A 669 12.48 27.15 -20.27
N ALA A 670 11.35 27.64 -19.78
CA ALA A 670 10.07 27.68 -20.51
C ALA A 670 10.08 28.45 -21.85
N GLY A 671 11.14 29.21 -22.13
CA GLY A 671 11.33 29.90 -23.40
C GLY A 671 11.51 28.93 -24.58
N SER A 672 12.62 28.21 -24.60
CA SER A 672 13.03 27.36 -25.74
C SER A 672 12.87 25.87 -25.48
N ASP A 673 12.86 25.45 -24.22
CA ASP A 673 12.95 24.06 -23.83
C ASP A 673 11.55 23.51 -23.60
N ARG A 674 11.38 22.19 -23.71
CA ARG A 674 10.07 21.56 -23.55
C ARG A 674 10.18 20.26 -22.79
N VAL A 675 9.20 19.99 -21.93
CA VAL A 675 9.03 18.69 -21.29
C VAL A 675 7.63 18.17 -21.58
N ILE A 676 7.53 17.08 -22.33
CA ILE A 676 6.27 16.41 -22.63
C ILE A 676 6.23 15.11 -21.84
N VAL A 677 5.18 14.92 -21.06
CA VAL A 677 4.90 13.67 -20.34
C VAL A 677 3.76 12.96 -21.02
N MET A 678 3.91 11.65 -21.22
CA MET A 678 2.86 10.76 -21.69
C MET A 678 2.66 9.62 -20.70
N PHE A 679 1.42 9.23 -20.46
CA PHE A 679 1.08 8.12 -19.56
C PHE A 679 -0.23 7.46 -20.01
N GLY A 680 -0.50 6.26 -19.49
CA GLY A 680 -1.75 5.53 -19.67
C GLY A 680 -2.33 5.11 -18.32
N GLU A 681 -3.36 4.28 -18.37
CA GLU A 681 -4.19 3.83 -17.25
C GLU A 681 -4.13 2.31 -17.03
N ARG A 682 -3.56 1.53 -17.97
CA ARG A 682 -3.56 0.05 -17.93
C ARG A 682 -4.98 -0.49 -17.75
N ARG A 683 -5.25 -1.31 -16.72
CA ARG A 683 -6.60 -1.83 -16.40
C ARG A 683 -7.60 -0.74 -16.04
N GLY A 684 -7.14 0.45 -15.64
CA GLY A 684 -8.05 1.56 -15.36
C GLY A 684 -8.73 2.10 -16.62
N GLY A 685 -8.12 1.95 -17.80
CA GLY A 685 -8.70 2.49 -19.03
C GLY A 685 -7.86 2.39 -20.31
N GLY A 686 -8.55 2.64 -21.42
CA GLY A 686 -8.03 2.56 -22.79
C GLY A 686 -7.49 3.88 -23.34
N TYR A 687 -7.13 4.83 -22.48
CA TYR A 687 -6.63 6.14 -22.90
C TYR A 687 -5.13 6.28 -22.65
N TYR A 688 -4.47 6.97 -23.57
CA TYR A 688 -3.19 7.62 -23.30
C TYR A 688 -3.38 9.12 -23.26
N TYR A 689 -2.67 9.77 -22.34
CA TYR A 689 -2.69 11.20 -22.11
C TYR A 689 -1.32 11.80 -22.36
N ALA A 690 -1.29 13.05 -22.85
CA ALA A 690 -0.08 13.84 -22.93
C ALA A 690 -0.26 15.23 -22.29
N LEU A 691 0.72 15.59 -21.46
CA LEU A 691 0.82 16.88 -20.79
C LEU A 691 2.13 17.57 -21.16
N ASP A 692 2.09 18.87 -21.36
CA ASP A 692 3.29 19.72 -21.38
C ASP A 692 3.53 20.19 -19.94
N VAL A 693 4.63 19.72 -19.35
CA VAL A 693 5.06 20.06 -17.99
C VAL A 693 6.33 20.90 -18.03
N THR A 694 6.56 21.66 -19.11
CA THR A 694 7.75 22.53 -19.22
C THR A 694 7.86 23.50 -18.04
N ASP A 695 6.74 24.04 -17.58
CA ASP A 695 6.63 24.72 -16.29
C ASP A 695 6.12 23.71 -15.25
N PRO A 696 6.91 23.37 -14.20
CA PRO A 696 6.51 22.38 -13.22
C PRO A 696 5.28 22.77 -12.39
N ASP A 697 4.93 24.06 -12.32
CA ASP A 697 3.79 24.58 -11.56
C ASP A 697 2.56 24.90 -12.44
N GLN A 698 2.74 24.94 -13.77
CA GLN A 698 1.67 25.22 -14.73
C GLN A 698 1.59 24.13 -15.82
N PRO A 699 1.16 22.90 -15.47
CA PRO A 699 1.01 21.84 -16.45
C PRO A 699 -0.11 22.16 -17.46
N VAL A 700 0.13 21.85 -18.73
CA VAL A 700 -0.79 22.12 -19.83
C VAL A 700 -1.26 20.81 -20.47
N TYR A 701 -2.57 20.62 -20.55
CA TYR A 701 -3.17 19.51 -21.28
C TYR A 701 -2.91 19.64 -22.79
N LEU A 702 -2.30 18.62 -23.39
CA LEU A 702 -2.09 18.59 -24.85
C LEU A 702 -3.22 17.82 -25.53
N TRP A 703 -3.40 16.55 -25.17
CA TRP A 703 -4.35 15.66 -25.82
C TRP A 703 -4.53 14.34 -25.06
N ARG A 704 -5.53 13.58 -25.50
CA ARG A 704 -5.69 12.16 -25.22
C ARG A 704 -6.00 11.38 -26.51
N ILE A 705 -5.68 10.09 -26.53
CA ILE A 705 -5.98 9.16 -27.63
C ILE A 705 -6.63 7.89 -27.08
N SER A 706 -7.58 7.33 -27.83
CA SER A 706 -8.20 6.03 -27.57
C SER A 706 -8.77 5.44 -28.87
N SER A 707 -9.40 4.27 -28.82
CA SER A 707 -10.10 3.70 -29.97
C SER A 707 -11.25 4.54 -30.51
N THR A 708 -11.69 5.54 -29.75
CA THR A 708 -12.80 6.42 -30.12
C THR A 708 -12.42 7.90 -30.18
N GLU A 709 -11.17 8.25 -29.89
CA GLU A 709 -10.72 9.64 -29.82
C GLU A 709 -9.34 9.84 -30.45
N SER A 710 -9.23 10.88 -31.27
CA SER A 710 -7.96 11.33 -31.84
C SER A 710 -7.91 12.86 -31.93
N PRO A 711 -6.76 13.49 -31.62
CA PRO A 711 -6.54 14.94 -31.77
C PRO A 711 -6.65 15.44 -33.22
N SER A 712 -6.57 14.56 -34.21
CA SER A 712 -6.83 14.91 -35.61
C SER A 712 -8.33 15.09 -35.92
N GLY A 713 -9.21 14.65 -35.02
CA GLY A 713 -10.66 14.55 -35.22
C GLY A 713 -11.09 13.29 -35.99
N VAL A 714 -10.17 12.40 -36.34
CA VAL A 714 -10.44 11.14 -37.05
C VAL A 714 -10.44 9.97 -36.06
N ASN A 715 -11.60 9.69 -35.48
CA ASN A 715 -11.75 8.69 -34.39
C ASN A 715 -11.44 7.24 -34.80
N THR A 716 -11.18 6.96 -36.08
CA THR A 716 -10.76 5.62 -36.56
C THR A 716 -9.24 5.47 -36.65
N GLU A 717 -8.45 6.51 -36.34
CA GLU A 717 -6.99 6.43 -36.46
C GLU A 717 -6.39 5.37 -35.54
N TYR A 718 -6.97 5.23 -34.35
CA TYR A 718 -6.50 4.36 -33.28
C TYR A 718 -7.51 3.27 -32.94
N SER A 719 -8.34 2.84 -33.89
CA SER A 719 -9.50 1.96 -33.64
C SER A 719 -9.18 0.60 -33.01
N GLU A 720 -7.91 0.16 -33.02
CA GLU A 720 -7.47 -1.07 -32.37
C GLU A 720 -6.91 -0.82 -30.95
N LEU A 721 -6.86 0.42 -30.45
CA LEU A 721 -6.47 0.68 -29.06
C LEU A 721 -7.46 0.04 -28.09
N ALA A 722 -6.93 -0.66 -27.09
CA ALA A 722 -7.66 -1.16 -25.94
C ALA A 722 -7.02 -0.59 -24.67
N GLU A 723 -7.04 -1.32 -23.56
CA GLU A 723 -6.38 -0.89 -22.32
C GLU A 723 -4.90 -0.57 -22.54
N SER A 724 -4.44 0.51 -21.91
CA SER A 724 -3.18 1.18 -22.20
C SER A 724 -1.96 0.55 -21.48
N TRP A 725 -1.76 -0.75 -21.71
CA TRP A 725 -0.72 -1.56 -21.09
C TRP A 725 0.70 -1.29 -21.58
N SER A 726 0.83 -0.87 -22.84
CA SER A 726 2.12 -0.67 -23.49
C SER A 726 2.70 0.69 -23.12
N GLU A 727 3.68 0.70 -22.22
CA GLU A 727 4.39 1.92 -21.85
C GLU A 727 4.98 2.61 -23.10
N PRO A 728 4.72 3.91 -23.33
CA PRO A 728 5.20 4.59 -24.53
C PRO A 728 6.72 4.69 -24.58
N VAL A 729 7.29 4.55 -25.77
CA VAL A 729 8.73 4.76 -26.00
C VAL A 729 8.93 5.94 -26.95
N PHE A 730 9.63 6.97 -26.50
CA PHE A 730 9.96 8.12 -27.34
C PHE A 730 11.22 7.87 -28.17
N ALA A 731 11.16 8.16 -29.47
CA ALA A 731 12.32 8.15 -30.35
C ALA A 731 12.19 9.18 -31.48
N LYS A 732 13.33 9.65 -32.01
CA LYS A 732 13.31 10.55 -33.18
C LYS A 732 13.19 9.71 -34.44
N MET A 733 12.52 10.25 -35.45
CA MET A 733 12.37 9.63 -36.75
C MET A 733 12.38 10.65 -37.89
N ARG A 734 12.59 10.15 -39.11
CA ARG A 734 12.52 10.96 -40.34
C ARG A 734 11.37 10.49 -41.20
N VAL A 735 10.48 11.41 -41.54
CA VAL A 735 9.28 11.11 -42.33
C VAL A 735 9.15 12.11 -43.47
N SER A 736 9.00 11.61 -44.69
CA SER A 736 8.75 12.41 -45.88
C SER A 736 7.26 12.75 -45.97
N VAL A 737 6.95 14.04 -45.81
CA VAL A 737 5.59 14.57 -45.91
C VAL A 737 5.53 15.46 -47.15
N ALA A 738 4.70 15.09 -48.13
CA ALA A 738 4.59 15.78 -49.41
C ALA A 738 5.94 16.01 -50.13
N GLY A 739 6.84 15.03 -50.05
CA GLY A 739 8.17 15.08 -50.68
C GLY A 739 9.24 15.84 -49.88
N VAL A 740 8.93 16.32 -48.68
CA VAL A 740 9.88 16.98 -47.78
C VAL A 740 10.14 16.10 -46.57
N VAL A 741 11.42 15.75 -46.33
CA VAL A 741 11.81 15.02 -45.13
C VAL A 741 11.69 15.92 -43.90
N LYS A 742 10.83 15.52 -42.98
CA LYS A 742 10.62 16.12 -41.66
C LYS A 742 11.30 15.27 -40.60
N ARG A 743 11.77 15.91 -39.54
CA ARG A 743 12.32 15.26 -38.35
C ARG A 743 11.26 15.35 -37.27
N LYS A 744 10.88 14.21 -36.69
CA LYS A 744 9.81 14.14 -35.70
C LYS A 744 10.31 13.43 -34.45
N VAL A 745 9.73 13.79 -33.32
CA VAL A 745 9.74 12.97 -32.11
C VAL A 745 8.43 12.20 -32.13
N ALA A 746 8.50 10.89 -31.96
CA ALA A 746 7.34 10.01 -31.96
C ALA A 746 7.31 9.14 -30.72
N ALA A 747 6.10 8.83 -30.26
CA ALA A 747 5.84 7.81 -29.26
C ALA A 747 5.44 6.51 -29.96
N PHE A 748 6.06 5.41 -29.54
CA PHE A 748 5.78 4.06 -30.00
C PHE A 748 4.96 3.34 -28.94
N ILE A 749 3.77 2.88 -29.30
CA ILE A 749 2.82 2.23 -28.37
C ILE A 749 2.22 0.98 -29.00
N GLY A 750 2.08 -0.07 -28.19
CA GLY A 750 1.31 -1.26 -28.52
C GLY A 750 -0.17 -0.95 -28.44
N ALA A 751 -0.98 -1.71 -29.19
CA ALA A 751 -2.42 -1.49 -29.23
C ALA A 751 -3.12 -1.82 -27.91
N GLY A 752 -2.46 -2.52 -26.97
CA GLY A 752 -2.96 -2.67 -25.60
C GLY A 752 -3.50 -4.07 -25.30
N TYR A 753 -4.39 -4.15 -24.31
CA TYR A 753 -4.99 -5.39 -23.78
C TYR A 753 -6.52 -5.37 -23.91
N ASP A 754 -7.09 -6.43 -24.49
CA ASP A 754 -8.54 -6.62 -24.59
C ASP A 754 -9.03 -7.54 -23.47
N ASN A 755 -9.29 -6.98 -22.29
CA ASN A 755 -9.66 -7.74 -21.08
C ASN A 755 -10.82 -8.73 -21.31
N LEU A 756 -11.85 -8.34 -22.08
CA LEU A 756 -13.00 -9.19 -22.39
C LEU A 756 -12.62 -10.48 -23.11
N ALA A 757 -11.57 -10.45 -23.94
CA ALA A 757 -11.08 -11.62 -24.67
C ALA A 757 -9.97 -12.37 -23.90
N GLU A 758 -9.11 -11.63 -23.20
CA GLU A 758 -7.86 -12.13 -22.63
C GLU A 758 -7.99 -12.68 -21.20
N ASP A 759 -8.96 -12.18 -20.43
CA ASP A 759 -9.23 -12.65 -19.05
C ASP A 759 -10.05 -13.95 -19.03
N THR A 760 -10.57 -14.39 -20.17
CA THR A 760 -11.22 -15.70 -20.28
C THR A 760 -10.18 -16.81 -20.44
N GLU A 761 -10.38 -17.96 -19.79
CA GLU A 761 -9.49 -19.12 -19.93
C GLU A 761 -10.22 -20.34 -20.54
N PRO A 762 -9.80 -20.84 -21.73
CA PRO A 762 -8.71 -20.31 -22.57
C PRO A 762 -9.12 -19.01 -23.26
N ALA A 763 -8.15 -18.11 -23.49
CA ALA A 763 -8.39 -16.82 -24.10
C ALA A 763 -8.92 -16.93 -25.55
N GLY A 764 -9.89 -16.07 -25.89
CA GLY A 764 -10.54 -16.00 -27.20
C GLY A 764 -9.75 -15.18 -28.24
N GLU A 765 -10.26 -14.98 -29.45
CA GLU A 765 -9.66 -13.97 -30.35
C GLU A 765 -9.97 -12.56 -29.83
N SER A 766 -8.96 -11.70 -29.75
CA SER A 766 -9.14 -10.32 -29.32
C SER A 766 -9.90 -9.55 -30.40
N THR A 767 -10.75 -8.62 -29.98
CA THR A 767 -11.52 -7.73 -30.85
C THR A 767 -10.87 -6.36 -30.98
N THR A 768 -10.10 -5.97 -29.97
CA THR A 768 -9.26 -4.77 -29.89
C THR A 768 -7.88 -5.17 -29.32
N GLY A 769 -6.98 -4.21 -29.12
CA GLY A 769 -5.64 -4.46 -28.59
C GLY A 769 -4.63 -4.98 -29.60
N ARG A 770 -4.95 -5.01 -30.91
CA ARG A 770 -4.18 -5.74 -31.93
C ARG A 770 -3.36 -4.81 -32.81
N GLY A 771 -2.06 -4.80 -32.60
CA GLY A 771 -1.10 -4.08 -33.44
C GLY A 771 -0.35 -2.99 -32.71
N MET A 772 0.10 -2.00 -33.47
CA MET A 772 1.07 -1.01 -33.03
C MET A 772 0.80 0.34 -33.67
N TYR A 773 1.14 1.42 -32.95
CA TYR A 773 1.00 2.79 -33.43
C TYR A 773 2.26 3.61 -33.21
N VAL A 774 2.50 4.51 -34.16
CA VAL A 774 3.50 5.57 -34.10
C VAL A 774 2.76 6.90 -34.03
N VAL A 775 2.86 7.56 -32.87
CA VAL A 775 2.14 8.79 -32.54
C VAL A 775 3.12 9.97 -32.60
N GLU A 776 2.76 11.05 -33.30
CA GLU A 776 3.57 12.26 -33.34
C GLU A 776 3.56 12.95 -31.97
N VAL A 777 4.72 13.22 -31.40
CA VAL A 777 4.85 13.99 -30.16
C VAL A 777 5.20 15.44 -30.49
N ALA A 778 6.16 15.63 -31.40
CA ALA A 778 6.56 16.96 -31.85
C ALA A 778 7.21 16.93 -33.24
N ASP A 779 7.07 18.03 -33.99
CA ASP A 779 7.81 18.29 -35.23
C ASP A 779 9.07 19.12 -34.91
N ILE A 780 10.24 18.64 -35.33
CA ILE A 780 11.50 19.38 -35.17
C ILE A 780 11.65 20.30 -36.37
N THR A 781 11.33 21.58 -36.19
CA THR A 781 11.19 22.55 -37.29
C THR A 781 12.54 23.08 -37.77
N THR A 782 13.37 23.54 -36.83
CA THR A 782 14.74 24.03 -37.02
C THR A 782 15.63 23.49 -35.90
N PRO A 783 16.96 23.43 -36.07
CA PRO A 783 17.85 23.08 -34.96
C PRO A 783 17.57 24.00 -33.75
N GLY A 784 17.18 23.42 -32.61
CA GLY A 784 16.84 24.16 -31.39
C GLY A 784 15.37 24.56 -31.22
N SER A 785 14.42 24.05 -32.01
CA SER A 785 12.99 24.30 -31.78
C SER A 785 12.09 23.14 -32.21
N ILE A 786 11.08 22.85 -31.38
CA ILE A 786 10.02 21.89 -31.66
C ILE A 786 8.65 22.56 -31.77
N SER A 787 7.73 21.94 -32.51
CA SER A 787 6.33 22.34 -32.63
C SER A 787 5.42 21.22 -32.17
N LEU A 788 4.47 21.54 -31.30
CA LEU A 788 3.44 20.60 -30.79
C LEU A 788 2.13 20.66 -31.59
N ALA A 789 2.09 21.40 -32.70
CA ALA A 789 0.86 21.65 -33.45
C ALA A 789 0.14 20.40 -34.00
N ARG A 790 0.85 19.28 -34.13
CA ARG A 790 0.31 17.97 -34.54
C ARG A 790 0.59 16.88 -33.52
N SER A 791 0.88 17.27 -32.28
CA SER A 791 1.06 16.30 -31.20
C SER A 791 -0.21 15.45 -31.07
N GLY A 792 -0.03 14.13 -30.90
CA GLY A 792 -1.10 13.14 -30.82
C GLY A 792 -1.61 12.60 -32.17
N TRP A 793 -1.13 13.12 -33.30
CA TRP A 793 -1.54 12.64 -34.63
C TRP A 793 -0.86 11.32 -34.99
N LYS A 794 -1.58 10.43 -35.68
CA LYS A 794 -1.01 9.16 -36.14
C LYS A 794 -0.03 9.41 -37.29
N ILE A 795 1.24 9.02 -37.09
CA ILE A 795 2.25 8.98 -38.16
C ILE A 795 2.06 7.69 -38.97
N TRP A 796 1.94 6.56 -38.28
CA TRP A 796 1.79 5.24 -38.88
C TRP A 796 1.15 4.27 -37.89
N GLY A 797 0.65 3.15 -38.39
CA GLY A 797 0.21 2.03 -37.58
C GLY A 797 0.28 0.75 -38.40
N TYR A 798 0.51 -0.36 -37.72
CA TYR A 798 0.52 -1.70 -38.30
C TYR A 798 -0.36 -2.58 -37.42
N THR A 799 -1.50 -2.99 -37.94
CA THR A 799 -2.55 -3.65 -37.16
C THR A 799 -3.05 -4.90 -37.85
N ARG A 800 -4.09 -5.52 -37.28
CA ARG A 800 -4.78 -6.66 -37.90
C ARG A 800 -5.29 -6.38 -39.32
N ALA A 801 -5.52 -5.12 -39.67
CA ALA A 801 -5.90 -4.74 -41.03
C ALA A 801 -4.77 -4.94 -42.04
N ASP A 802 -3.52 -4.83 -41.59
CA ASP A 802 -2.31 -5.00 -42.39
C ASP A 802 -1.86 -6.47 -42.41
N ASP A 803 -1.93 -7.16 -41.26
CA ASP A 803 -1.66 -8.60 -41.15
C ASP A 803 -2.71 -9.31 -40.28
N ALA A 804 -3.50 -10.20 -40.90
CA ALA A 804 -4.52 -11.00 -40.21
C ALA A 804 -3.95 -11.92 -39.12
N GLY A 805 -2.64 -12.19 -39.15
CA GLY A 805 -1.90 -12.93 -38.13
C GLY A 805 -1.74 -12.19 -36.80
N MET A 806 -2.05 -10.89 -36.73
CA MET A 806 -2.19 -10.11 -35.48
C MET A 806 -3.57 -10.34 -34.86
N ALA A 807 -3.80 -11.56 -34.39
CA ALA A 807 -5.11 -11.99 -33.87
C ALA A 807 -5.28 -11.79 -32.35
N ARG A 808 -4.22 -11.45 -31.62
CA ARG A 808 -4.20 -11.34 -30.17
C ARG A 808 -3.64 -10.00 -29.70
N SER A 809 -3.93 -9.63 -28.46
CA SER A 809 -3.55 -8.34 -27.90
C SER A 809 -2.04 -8.14 -27.85
N MET A 810 -1.58 -6.89 -27.87
CA MET A 810 -0.17 -6.50 -27.82
C MET A 810 0.06 -5.47 -26.69
N PRO A 811 0.11 -5.93 -25.43
CA PRO A 811 0.39 -5.07 -24.27
C PRO A 811 1.89 -4.77 -24.08
N SER A 812 2.77 -5.49 -24.78
CA SER A 812 4.22 -5.36 -24.65
C SER A 812 4.71 -3.93 -24.96
N GLN A 813 5.58 -3.39 -24.09
CA GLN A 813 6.38 -2.21 -24.41
C GLN A 813 7.33 -2.54 -25.58
N MET A 814 7.55 -1.58 -26.47
CA MET A 814 8.35 -1.78 -27.68
C MET A 814 9.86 -1.64 -27.44
N ALA A 815 10.64 -2.50 -28.09
CA ALA A 815 12.08 -2.33 -28.23
C ALA A 815 12.38 -1.53 -29.51
N VAL A 816 12.57 -0.21 -29.38
CA VAL A 816 12.87 0.70 -30.50
C VAL A 816 14.38 0.90 -30.63
N LEU A 817 14.94 0.53 -31.78
CA LEU A 817 16.38 0.47 -32.05
C LEU A 817 16.80 1.42 -33.16
N ASP A 818 17.98 2.01 -33.01
CA ASP A 818 18.73 2.73 -34.05
C ASP A 818 19.94 1.86 -34.45
N ILE A 819 19.71 0.94 -35.39
CA ILE A 819 20.72 -0.03 -35.82
C ILE A 819 21.78 0.64 -36.71
N SER A 820 21.39 1.70 -37.43
CA SER A 820 22.29 2.45 -38.31
C SER A 820 23.17 3.47 -37.58
N GLY A 821 22.90 3.73 -36.30
CA GLY A 821 23.64 4.69 -35.46
C GLY A 821 23.49 6.13 -35.94
N ASN A 822 22.37 6.46 -36.58
CA ASN A 822 22.16 7.75 -37.22
C ASN A 822 21.32 8.73 -36.38
N GLY A 823 20.90 8.30 -35.18
CA GLY A 823 20.01 9.01 -34.28
C GLY A 823 18.55 9.01 -34.76
N TYR A 824 18.08 7.97 -35.44
CA TYR A 824 16.69 7.76 -35.91
C TYR A 824 16.27 6.30 -35.69
N ALA A 825 15.00 6.08 -35.31
CA ALA A 825 14.47 4.71 -35.17
C ALA A 825 14.48 3.97 -36.52
N ASP A 826 15.06 2.77 -36.53
CA ASP A 826 15.20 1.93 -37.72
C ASP A 826 14.38 0.63 -37.60
N THR A 827 14.42 -0.01 -36.43
CA THR A 827 13.79 -1.31 -36.20
C THR A 827 13.08 -1.33 -34.87
N VAL A 828 11.91 -1.98 -34.83
CA VAL A 828 11.11 -2.12 -33.61
C VAL A 828 10.75 -3.59 -33.40
N TYR A 829 10.88 -4.07 -32.17
CA TYR A 829 10.40 -5.39 -31.78
C TYR A 829 9.31 -5.31 -30.71
N ALA A 830 8.32 -6.18 -30.80
CA ALA A 830 7.23 -6.32 -29.83
C ALA A 830 6.73 -7.77 -29.75
N GLY A 831 6.30 -8.18 -28.56
CA GLY A 831 5.63 -9.47 -28.34
C GLY A 831 4.11 -9.32 -28.24
N ASP A 832 3.35 -10.34 -28.66
CA ASP A 832 1.89 -10.41 -28.48
C ASP A 832 1.46 -11.54 -27.54
N LEU A 833 0.18 -11.53 -27.15
CA LEU A 833 -0.41 -12.55 -26.28
C LEU A 833 -0.70 -13.89 -26.98
N ALA A 834 -0.41 -14.02 -28.27
CA ALA A 834 -0.35 -15.32 -28.94
C ALA A 834 1.05 -15.97 -28.81
N GLY A 835 2.01 -15.27 -28.22
CA GLY A 835 3.39 -15.74 -28.13
C GLY A 835 4.20 -15.48 -29.39
N ASN A 836 3.76 -14.53 -30.24
CA ASN A 836 4.51 -14.13 -31.42
C ASN A 836 5.45 -12.98 -31.10
N VAL A 837 6.59 -12.95 -31.79
CA VAL A 837 7.49 -11.79 -31.82
C VAL A 837 7.42 -11.16 -33.21
N TRP A 838 7.18 -9.85 -33.22
CA TRP A 838 7.05 -9.04 -34.42
C TRP A 838 8.26 -8.12 -34.59
N ARG A 839 8.73 -7.97 -35.82
CA ARG A 839 9.72 -6.98 -36.24
C ARG A 839 9.09 -5.97 -37.17
N LEU A 840 9.31 -4.68 -36.92
CA LEU A 840 8.89 -3.61 -37.81
C LEU A 840 10.11 -2.86 -38.33
N SER A 841 10.08 -2.58 -39.64
CA SER A 841 11.18 -1.95 -40.36
C SER A 841 10.81 -0.52 -40.74
N LEU A 842 11.51 0.46 -40.17
CA LEU A 842 11.21 1.89 -40.25
C LEU A 842 12.33 2.76 -40.84
N GLY A 843 13.47 2.16 -41.24
CA GLY A 843 14.65 2.90 -41.71
C GLY A 843 14.46 3.74 -43.00
N SER A 844 13.34 3.59 -43.70
CA SER A 844 12.98 4.47 -44.83
C SER A 844 12.37 5.79 -44.35
N THR A 845 12.57 6.89 -45.08
CA THR A 845 11.81 8.12 -44.79
C THR A 845 10.39 8.09 -45.33
N LEU A 846 10.03 7.12 -46.17
CA LEU A 846 8.68 6.95 -46.72
C LEU A 846 7.92 5.95 -45.87
N THR A 847 6.86 6.40 -45.18
CA THR A 847 6.01 5.51 -44.35
C THR A 847 5.32 4.43 -45.16
N SER A 848 5.13 4.62 -46.47
CA SER A 848 4.60 3.58 -47.38
C SER A 848 5.57 2.43 -47.65
N SER A 849 6.82 2.55 -47.21
CA SER A 849 7.85 1.49 -47.28
C SER A 849 8.09 0.85 -45.92
N TRP A 850 7.39 1.30 -44.88
CA TRP A 850 7.44 0.66 -43.57
C TRP A 850 6.56 -0.57 -43.59
N ASP A 851 7.02 -1.62 -42.92
CA ASP A 851 6.33 -2.90 -42.90
C ASP A 851 6.59 -3.64 -41.58
N GLY A 852 5.75 -4.61 -41.29
CA GLY A 852 5.84 -5.49 -40.13
C GLY A 852 5.92 -6.95 -40.55
N GLU A 853 6.63 -7.76 -39.78
CA GLU A 853 6.79 -9.18 -40.03
C GLU A 853 6.76 -9.98 -38.72
N LYS A 854 6.04 -11.10 -38.73
CA LYS A 854 6.12 -12.09 -37.65
C LYS A 854 7.41 -12.89 -37.81
N ILE A 855 8.36 -12.74 -36.89
CA ILE A 855 9.66 -13.41 -36.96
C ILE A 855 9.74 -14.67 -36.09
N PHE A 856 8.84 -14.83 -35.11
CA PHE A 856 8.78 -16.00 -34.25
C PHE A 856 7.38 -16.25 -33.71
N SER A 857 7.07 -17.52 -33.41
CA SER A 857 5.88 -17.95 -32.68
C SER A 857 6.25 -19.07 -31.70
N SER A 858 6.02 -18.84 -30.40
CA SER A 858 6.26 -19.82 -29.35
C SER A 858 5.21 -20.95 -29.35
N GLY A 859 3.99 -20.66 -29.80
CA GLY A 859 2.85 -21.58 -29.76
C GLY A 859 2.46 -22.05 -28.34
N GLY A 860 1.34 -22.77 -28.25
CA GLY A 860 0.94 -23.45 -27.01
C GLY A 860 0.43 -22.54 -25.90
N GLY A 861 -0.19 -21.40 -26.23
CA GLY A 861 -0.85 -20.52 -25.25
C GLY A 861 0.10 -19.63 -24.44
N ARG A 862 1.38 -19.57 -24.78
CA ARG A 862 2.40 -18.79 -24.07
C ARG A 862 2.33 -17.30 -24.41
N LYS A 863 1.89 -16.47 -23.45
CA LYS A 863 1.71 -15.02 -23.61
C LYS A 863 3.04 -14.26 -23.46
N ILE A 864 3.27 -13.20 -24.25
CA ILE A 864 4.42 -12.29 -24.09
C ILE A 864 3.91 -10.90 -23.68
N PHE A 865 4.04 -10.57 -22.39
CA PHE A 865 3.58 -9.29 -21.83
C PHE A 865 4.63 -8.18 -21.84
N TYR A 866 5.92 -8.53 -21.80
CA TYR A 866 6.99 -7.56 -21.54
C TYR A 866 7.87 -7.33 -22.77
N LYS A 867 8.60 -6.21 -22.74
CA LYS A 867 9.54 -5.82 -23.78
C LYS A 867 10.65 -6.87 -23.95
N PRO A 868 10.95 -7.30 -25.19
CA PRO A 868 12.17 -8.06 -25.47
C PRO A 868 13.44 -7.23 -25.22
N SER A 869 14.40 -7.78 -24.48
CA SER A 869 15.75 -7.22 -24.40
C SER A 869 16.54 -7.62 -25.65
N VAL A 870 17.35 -6.72 -26.20
CA VAL A 870 18.06 -6.92 -27.47
C VAL A 870 19.55 -6.67 -27.28
N ALA A 871 20.36 -7.64 -27.70
CA ALA A 871 21.80 -7.52 -27.83
C ALA A 871 22.19 -7.54 -29.31
N LEU A 872 23.22 -6.77 -29.69
CA LEU A 872 23.78 -6.83 -31.04
C LEU A 872 24.96 -7.80 -31.08
N GLU A 873 24.90 -8.73 -32.02
CA GLU A 873 26.00 -9.59 -32.40
C GLU A 873 26.46 -9.25 -33.83
N PRO A 874 27.69 -9.61 -34.23
CA PRO A 874 28.15 -9.41 -35.59
C PRO A 874 27.22 -10.07 -36.62
N GLY A 875 26.39 -9.25 -37.27
CA GLY A 875 25.51 -9.66 -38.37
C GLY A 875 24.09 -10.09 -37.97
N TYR A 876 23.69 -9.98 -36.70
CA TYR A 876 22.32 -10.29 -36.26
C TYR A 876 21.98 -9.65 -34.90
N GLU A 877 20.70 -9.45 -34.66
CA GLU A 877 20.15 -9.07 -33.35
C GLU A 877 19.78 -10.33 -32.56
N LEU A 878 20.01 -10.34 -31.25
CA LEU A 878 19.63 -11.43 -30.36
C LEU A 878 18.64 -10.91 -29.33
N LEU A 879 17.43 -11.45 -29.35
CA LEU A 879 16.29 -11.03 -28.55
C LEU A 879 16.07 -11.97 -27.37
N PHE A 880 15.88 -11.43 -26.18
CA PHE A 880 15.67 -12.17 -24.95
C PHE A 880 14.34 -11.79 -24.34
N PHE A 881 13.49 -12.79 -24.10
CA PHE A 881 12.16 -12.59 -23.54
C PHE A 881 11.71 -13.86 -22.81
N GLY A 882 10.82 -13.70 -21.85
CA GLY A 882 10.13 -14.81 -21.20
C GLY A 882 8.65 -14.79 -21.54
N THR A 883 8.00 -15.94 -21.36
CA THR A 883 6.54 -16.05 -21.47
C THR A 883 5.90 -16.18 -20.10
N GLY A 884 4.67 -15.70 -19.99
CA GLY A 884 3.91 -15.74 -18.75
C GLY A 884 2.63 -14.96 -18.86
N ASP A 885 1.59 -15.44 -18.17
CA ASP A 885 0.34 -14.71 -18.02
C ASP A 885 0.31 -13.97 -16.68
N ARG A 886 0.42 -12.63 -16.73
CA ARG A 886 0.37 -11.78 -15.52
C ARG A 886 -1.01 -11.84 -14.87
N GLU A 887 -2.06 -12.01 -15.66
CA GLU A 887 -3.45 -11.88 -15.22
C GLU A 887 -4.04 -13.17 -14.70
N HIS A 888 -3.36 -14.27 -15.01
CA HIS A 888 -3.60 -15.54 -14.37
C HIS A 888 -2.32 -16.01 -13.68
N PRO A 889 -1.81 -15.25 -12.69
CA PRO A 889 -0.52 -15.56 -12.07
C PRO A 889 -0.58 -16.91 -11.34
N LEU A 890 -1.78 -17.33 -10.89
CA LEU A 890 -2.03 -18.62 -10.25
C LEU A 890 -2.25 -19.79 -11.22
N SER A 891 -2.39 -19.55 -12.52
CA SER A 891 -2.66 -20.61 -13.51
C SER A 891 -1.46 -21.53 -13.67
N THR A 892 -1.69 -22.85 -13.66
CA THR A 892 -0.65 -23.86 -13.91
C THR A 892 -0.85 -24.58 -15.24
N GLY A 893 -1.76 -24.09 -16.09
CA GLY A 893 -2.19 -24.77 -17.31
C GLY A 893 -1.20 -24.67 -18.48
N VAL A 894 -0.30 -23.70 -18.44
CA VAL A 894 0.73 -23.45 -19.48
C VAL A 894 2.10 -23.64 -18.86
N SER A 895 2.98 -24.36 -19.57
CA SER A 895 4.41 -24.44 -19.24
C SER A 895 5.12 -23.33 -19.99
N ASP A 896 5.45 -22.28 -19.25
CA ASP A 896 6.13 -21.08 -19.75
C ASP A 896 7.63 -21.29 -19.92
N ARG A 897 8.26 -20.37 -20.67
CA ARG A 897 9.63 -20.53 -21.18
C ARG A 897 10.41 -19.22 -21.14
N LEU A 898 11.73 -19.36 -21.03
CA LEU A 898 12.70 -18.31 -21.30
C LEU A 898 13.30 -18.53 -22.69
N TYR A 899 13.51 -17.45 -23.45
CA TYR A 899 14.02 -17.50 -24.82
C TYR A 899 15.21 -16.59 -25.04
N ALA A 900 16.11 -17.05 -25.91
CA ALA A 900 16.96 -16.22 -26.74
C ALA A 900 16.65 -16.52 -28.22
N LEU A 901 16.33 -15.50 -29.00
CA LEU A 901 15.91 -15.60 -30.41
C LEU A 901 16.82 -14.73 -31.27
N LYS A 902 17.48 -15.35 -32.23
CA LYS A 902 18.27 -14.68 -33.25
C LYS A 902 17.39 -14.16 -34.36
N ASP A 903 17.51 -12.86 -34.64
CA ASP A 903 17.01 -12.25 -35.86
C ASP A 903 18.15 -12.04 -36.85
N ALA A 904 18.20 -12.91 -37.86
CA ALA A 904 19.17 -12.84 -38.95
C ALA A 904 18.53 -12.29 -40.25
N GLY A 905 17.43 -11.52 -40.13
CA GLY A 905 16.70 -11.01 -41.29
C GLY A 905 15.69 -12.00 -41.86
N GLN A 906 15.26 -13.00 -41.09
CA GLN A 906 14.24 -13.95 -41.55
C GLN A 906 12.90 -13.24 -41.83
N THR A 907 12.20 -13.66 -42.88
CA THR A 907 10.85 -13.18 -43.25
C THR A 907 9.76 -14.24 -43.02
N THR A 908 10.16 -15.44 -42.59
CA THR A 908 9.25 -16.51 -42.18
C THR A 908 9.40 -16.71 -40.69
N ALA A 909 8.28 -16.74 -39.98
CA ALA A 909 8.25 -16.95 -38.54
C ALA A 909 8.95 -18.27 -38.17
N ARG A 910 9.91 -18.18 -37.25
CA ARG A 910 10.54 -19.32 -36.60
C ARG A 910 9.64 -19.88 -35.51
N THR A 911 9.87 -21.13 -35.14
CA THR A 911 9.14 -21.84 -34.08
C THR A 911 10.12 -22.49 -33.13
N ASN A 912 9.64 -23.07 -32.03
CA ASN A 912 10.49 -23.81 -31.10
C ASN A 912 11.35 -24.90 -31.76
N GLY A 913 10.92 -25.47 -32.89
CA GLY A 913 11.70 -26.46 -33.63
C GLY A 913 12.95 -25.89 -34.35
N ASP A 914 13.07 -24.58 -34.44
CA ASP A 914 14.23 -23.87 -35.00
C ASP A 914 15.24 -23.43 -33.92
N LEU A 915 14.92 -23.64 -32.64
CA LEU A 915 15.75 -23.30 -31.47
C LEU A 915 16.24 -24.58 -30.77
N LEU A 916 17.28 -24.45 -29.97
CA LEU A 916 17.79 -25.53 -29.11
C LEU A 916 17.06 -25.54 -27.76
N ASP A 917 16.66 -26.74 -27.32
CA ASP A 917 16.10 -26.98 -26.00
C ASP A 917 17.23 -27.10 -24.97
N ALA A 918 17.38 -26.10 -24.11
CA ALA A 918 18.40 -26.08 -23.06
C ALA A 918 17.90 -26.63 -21.72
N THR A 919 16.66 -27.11 -21.62
CA THR A 919 16.00 -27.45 -20.35
C THR A 919 16.72 -28.55 -19.58
N SER A 920 17.05 -29.66 -20.26
CA SER A 920 17.56 -30.89 -19.64
C SER A 920 19.06 -31.14 -19.82
N VAL A 921 19.77 -30.15 -20.35
CA VAL A 921 21.22 -30.18 -20.61
C VAL A 921 21.91 -29.03 -19.88
N ASP A 922 23.20 -29.14 -19.59
CA ASP A 922 23.93 -28.08 -18.87
C ASP A 922 24.16 -26.83 -19.72
N TYR A 923 24.33 -27.00 -21.02
CA TYR A 923 24.47 -25.91 -21.98
C TYR A 923 24.09 -26.36 -23.41
N VAL A 924 23.86 -25.38 -24.26
CA VAL A 924 23.69 -25.50 -25.72
C VAL A 924 24.66 -24.56 -26.43
N ASP A 925 24.78 -24.64 -27.75
CA ASP A 925 25.56 -23.67 -28.54
C ASP A 925 24.70 -23.24 -29.73
N ILE A 926 24.41 -21.94 -29.80
CA ILE A 926 23.52 -21.41 -30.86
C ILE A 926 24.20 -21.23 -32.22
N GLU A 927 25.46 -21.67 -32.38
CA GLU A 927 26.13 -21.64 -33.68
C GLU A 927 25.31 -22.38 -34.75
N GLY A 928 24.92 -21.66 -35.81
CA GLY A 928 24.15 -22.21 -36.93
C GLY A 928 22.66 -22.42 -36.69
N VAL A 929 22.12 -22.08 -35.52
CA VAL A 929 20.67 -22.14 -35.20
C VAL A 929 20.10 -20.76 -34.87
N TYR A 930 18.78 -20.68 -34.62
CA TYR A 930 18.08 -19.42 -34.37
C TYR A 930 17.95 -19.04 -32.88
N GLY A 931 18.64 -19.75 -31.98
CA GLY A 931 18.64 -19.43 -30.55
C GLY A 931 18.36 -20.64 -29.66
N TRP A 932 17.93 -20.38 -28.42
CA TRP A 932 17.64 -21.39 -27.42
C TRP A 932 16.38 -21.07 -26.62
N TYR A 933 15.77 -22.09 -26.00
CA TYR A 933 14.74 -21.91 -24.98
C TYR A 933 15.00 -22.79 -23.75
N ILE A 934 14.49 -22.37 -22.60
CA ILE A 934 14.45 -23.15 -21.35
C ILE A 934 12.98 -23.25 -20.92
N ASP A 935 12.47 -24.47 -20.74
CA ASP A 935 11.18 -24.70 -20.07
C ASP A 935 11.31 -24.37 -18.58
N LEU A 936 10.36 -23.61 -18.04
CA LEU A 936 10.25 -23.40 -16.60
C LEU A 936 9.67 -24.67 -15.98
N GLU A 937 10.52 -25.41 -15.26
CA GLU A 937 10.22 -26.77 -14.79
C GLU A 937 9.33 -26.79 -13.54
N ASN A 938 9.22 -25.68 -12.81
CA ASN A 938 8.37 -25.59 -11.62
C ASN A 938 6.89 -25.39 -11.99
N GLY A 939 5.99 -25.91 -11.16
CA GLY A 939 4.56 -26.01 -11.46
C GLY A 939 3.90 -24.65 -11.69
N GLY A 940 3.68 -24.28 -12.95
CA GLY A 940 3.06 -23.01 -13.32
C GLY A 940 3.99 -21.80 -13.15
N GLU A 941 5.32 -21.99 -13.09
CA GLU A 941 6.28 -20.89 -13.07
C GLU A 941 6.25 -20.07 -14.38
N LYS A 942 6.33 -18.75 -14.28
CA LYS A 942 6.15 -17.81 -15.40
C LYS A 942 7.14 -16.65 -15.35
N ALA A 943 7.51 -16.08 -16.49
CA ALA A 943 8.27 -14.83 -16.55
C ALA A 943 7.32 -13.62 -16.56
N LEU A 944 7.21 -12.93 -15.42
CA LEU A 944 6.31 -11.79 -15.23
C LEU A 944 7.04 -10.43 -15.21
N ALA A 945 8.21 -10.36 -15.85
CA ALA A 945 8.91 -9.11 -16.10
C ALA A 945 9.78 -9.21 -17.37
N GLY A 946 10.25 -8.05 -17.85
CA GLY A 946 11.20 -7.98 -18.97
C GLY A 946 12.58 -8.54 -18.58
N ALA A 947 13.22 -9.26 -19.51
CA ALA A 947 14.59 -9.73 -19.36
C ALA A 947 15.59 -8.55 -19.37
N ALA A 948 16.77 -8.75 -18.79
CA ALA A 948 17.90 -7.83 -18.90
C ALA A 948 19.14 -8.58 -19.38
N VAL A 949 19.93 -7.96 -20.25
CA VAL A 949 21.14 -8.59 -20.79
C VAL A 949 22.31 -7.64 -20.69
N PHE A 950 23.34 -8.04 -19.97
CA PHE A 950 24.57 -7.29 -19.78
C PHE A 950 25.69 -8.22 -19.32
N GLY A 951 26.95 -7.86 -19.56
CA GLY A 951 28.09 -8.69 -19.13
C GLY A 951 28.11 -10.10 -19.74
N LYS A 952 27.51 -10.29 -20.93
CA LYS A 952 27.25 -11.60 -21.59
C LYS A 952 26.32 -12.54 -20.81
N VAL A 953 25.58 -12.02 -19.83
CA VAL A 953 24.60 -12.77 -19.06
C VAL A 953 23.21 -12.26 -19.39
N ALA A 954 22.28 -13.19 -19.64
CA ALA A 954 20.86 -12.94 -19.75
C ALA A 954 20.21 -13.26 -18.40
N TYR A 955 19.55 -12.25 -17.83
CA TYR A 955 18.88 -12.31 -16.55
C TYR A 955 17.36 -12.27 -16.74
N TYR A 956 16.66 -13.13 -16.02
CA TYR A 956 15.21 -13.21 -16.02
C TYR A 956 14.70 -13.33 -14.59
N THR A 957 13.63 -12.61 -14.26
CA THR A 957 12.88 -12.85 -13.04
C THR A 957 11.61 -13.63 -13.35
N THR A 958 11.33 -14.64 -12.55
CA THR A 958 10.16 -15.51 -12.70
C THR A 958 9.37 -15.58 -11.41
N TYR A 959 8.11 -15.99 -11.54
CA TYR A 959 7.16 -16.18 -10.47
C TYR A 959 6.56 -17.58 -10.56
N GLU A 960 6.64 -18.32 -9.46
CA GLU A 960 6.09 -19.65 -9.26
C GLU A 960 4.90 -19.55 -8.29
N PRO A 961 3.67 -19.92 -8.71
CA PRO A 961 2.52 -19.89 -7.82
C PRO A 961 2.63 -20.95 -6.72
N ALA A 962 2.03 -20.66 -5.57
CA ALA A 962 1.99 -21.57 -4.43
C ALA A 962 1.35 -22.93 -4.80
N SER A 963 2.02 -24.05 -4.52
CA SER A 963 1.49 -25.39 -4.81
C SER A 963 0.67 -26.02 -3.66
N THR A 964 0.73 -25.46 -2.45
CA THR A 964 -0.16 -25.75 -1.30
C THR A 964 0.01 -24.63 -0.26
N VAL A 965 -1.09 -24.07 0.24
CA VAL A 965 -1.07 -23.05 1.31
C VAL A 965 -0.74 -23.75 2.63
N GLY A 966 0.52 -23.74 3.02
CA GLY A 966 0.83 -23.90 4.43
C GLY A 966 0.26 -22.68 5.14
N VAL A 967 -0.54 -22.90 6.18
CA VAL A 967 -1.27 -21.82 6.85
C VAL A 967 -0.31 -20.70 7.30
N CYS A 968 0.95 -21.03 7.62
CA CYS A 968 2.02 -20.07 7.91
C CYS A 968 3.21 -19.99 6.97
N SER A 969 3.10 -20.48 5.74
CA SER A 969 4.17 -20.24 4.79
C SER A 969 4.00 -18.86 4.12
N THR A 970 5.09 -18.11 4.04
CA THR A 970 5.26 -16.97 3.12
C THR A 970 4.94 -17.33 1.66
N ASP A 971 4.80 -18.63 1.38
CA ASP A 971 4.47 -19.22 0.10
C ASP A 971 3.02 -18.95 -0.34
N SER A 972 2.13 -18.39 0.49
CA SER A 972 0.76 -18.06 0.04
C SER A 972 0.74 -17.06 -1.14
N SER A 973 1.77 -16.22 -1.23
CA SER A 973 1.97 -15.25 -2.31
C SER A 973 2.78 -15.78 -3.50
N GLY A 974 3.23 -17.04 -3.46
CA GLY A 974 4.13 -17.65 -4.46
C GLY A 974 5.61 -17.27 -4.30
N THR A 975 6.48 -17.90 -5.07
CA THR A 975 7.95 -17.77 -5.01
C THR A 975 8.49 -17.04 -6.23
N SER A 976 9.37 -16.08 -6.05
CA SER A 976 10.14 -15.47 -7.14
C SER A 976 11.55 -16.03 -7.26
N ARG A 977 12.03 -16.12 -8.50
CA ARG A 977 13.39 -16.61 -8.82
C ARG A 977 14.09 -15.65 -9.76
N LEU A 978 15.41 -15.64 -9.65
CA LEU A 978 16.31 -15.01 -10.61
C LEU A 978 17.03 -16.10 -11.39
N TYR A 979 16.89 -16.09 -12.72
CA TYR A 979 17.74 -16.84 -13.63
C TYR A 979 18.88 -15.96 -14.13
N ALA A 980 20.08 -16.53 -14.21
CA ALA A 980 21.26 -15.89 -14.77
C ALA A 980 22.00 -16.91 -15.65
N VAL A 981 21.87 -16.76 -16.97
CA VAL A 981 22.43 -17.70 -17.94
C VAL A 981 23.32 -17.00 -18.96
N ASP A 982 24.32 -17.70 -19.48
CA ASP A 982 25.12 -17.20 -20.58
C ASP A 982 24.23 -16.97 -21.81
N TYR A 983 24.37 -15.78 -22.40
CA TYR A 983 23.45 -15.29 -23.42
C TYR A 983 23.44 -16.12 -24.71
N LEU A 984 24.55 -16.82 -25.04
CA LEU A 984 24.65 -17.66 -26.24
C LEU A 984 24.38 -19.14 -25.94
N THR A 985 24.75 -19.61 -24.76
CA THR A 985 24.82 -21.04 -24.48
C THR A 985 23.78 -21.54 -23.48
N ALA A 986 23.03 -20.64 -22.84
CA ALA A 986 22.12 -20.96 -21.75
C ALA A 986 22.79 -21.67 -20.54
N ALA A 987 24.13 -21.74 -20.50
CA ALA A 987 24.87 -22.28 -19.38
C ALA A 987 24.66 -21.41 -18.12
N ALA A 988 24.76 -21.99 -16.92
CA ALA A 988 24.70 -21.20 -15.70
C ALA A 988 25.84 -20.17 -15.67
N ALA A 989 25.49 -18.89 -15.49
CA ALA A 989 26.49 -17.81 -15.44
C ALA A 989 27.25 -17.82 -14.10
N TYR A 990 26.56 -18.17 -13.01
CA TYR A 990 27.07 -18.20 -11.64
C TYR A 990 26.89 -19.58 -11.03
N ASN A 991 27.52 -19.83 -9.89
CA ASN A 991 27.24 -21.02 -9.07
C ASN A 991 26.22 -20.58 -8.01
N TYR A 992 24.98 -20.99 -8.19
CA TYR A 992 23.88 -20.69 -7.27
C TYR A 992 23.49 -21.89 -6.41
N ASN A 993 23.96 -23.09 -6.75
CA ASN A 993 23.70 -24.30 -6.01
C ASN A 993 24.99 -24.89 -5.42
N PRO A 994 25.52 -24.35 -4.31
CA PRO A 994 26.76 -24.86 -3.72
C PRO A 994 26.67 -26.32 -3.23
N TYR A 995 25.48 -26.94 -3.21
CA TYR A 995 25.30 -28.34 -2.81
C TYR A 995 25.64 -29.34 -3.92
N ASN A 996 25.75 -28.91 -5.18
CA ASN A 996 26.24 -29.77 -6.26
C ASN A 996 27.78 -29.81 -6.34
N ASP A 997 28.46 -28.95 -5.58
CA ASP A 997 29.90 -28.85 -5.55
C ASP A 997 30.56 -30.02 -4.79
N PRO A 998 31.70 -30.54 -5.27
CA PRO A 998 32.46 -31.54 -4.54
C PRO A 998 32.99 -30.96 -3.22
N VAL A 999 32.68 -31.64 -2.10
CA VAL A 999 33.23 -31.26 -0.78
C VAL A 999 34.76 -31.43 -0.81
N PRO A 1000 35.55 -30.44 -0.35
CA PRO A 1000 37.00 -30.57 -0.27
C PRO A 1000 37.36 -31.77 0.61
N ASP A 1001 37.96 -32.80 0.03
CA ASP A 1001 38.47 -33.93 0.81
C ASP A 1001 39.67 -33.42 1.61
N GLY A 1002 39.53 -33.33 2.93
CA GLY A 1002 40.51 -32.75 3.86
C GLY A 1002 41.84 -33.52 3.97
N GLY A 1003 42.18 -34.35 2.98
CA GLY A 1003 43.47 -35.00 2.85
C GLY A 1003 44.49 -34.09 2.18
N GLU A 1004 45.72 -34.06 2.72
CA GLU A 1004 46.87 -33.45 2.06
C GLU A 1004 47.12 -34.13 0.70
N GLY A 1005 46.49 -33.62 -0.36
CA GLY A 1005 46.62 -34.13 -1.73
C GLY A 1005 45.33 -34.23 -2.57
N GLY A 1006 44.16 -33.82 -2.08
CA GLY A 1006 42.94 -33.74 -2.90
C GLY A 1006 43.02 -32.62 -3.94
N GLU A 1007 42.78 -32.93 -5.22
CA GLU A 1007 42.60 -31.92 -6.27
C GLU A 1007 41.29 -31.17 -6.00
N ASP A 1008 41.39 -29.88 -5.63
CA ASP A 1008 40.25 -28.96 -5.59
C ASP A 1008 39.77 -28.75 -7.04
N ASN A 1009 38.70 -29.45 -7.42
CA ASN A 1009 38.13 -29.37 -8.76
C ASN A 1009 37.33 -28.08 -9.01
N GLY A 1010 37.24 -27.19 -8.01
CA GLY A 1010 36.49 -25.94 -8.09
C GLY A 1010 34.97 -26.14 -8.16
N PRO A 1011 34.21 -25.04 -8.21
CA PRO A 1011 32.76 -25.09 -8.28
C PRO A 1011 32.27 -25.70 -9.60
N VAL A 1012 31.29 -26.58 -9.51
CA VAL A 1012 30.55 -27.15 -10.64
C VAL A 1012 29.46 -26.17 -11.04
N LYS A 1013 29.31 -25.93 -12.35
CA LYS A 1013 28.19 -25.15 -12.89
C LYS A 1013 27.40 -26.05 -13.81
N ASP A 1014 26.24 -26.48 -13.35
CA ASP A 1014 25.30 -27.29 -14.12
C ASP A 1014 23.93 -26.58 -14.25
N ARG A 1015 22.93 -27.26 -14.80
CA ARG A 1015 21.59 -26.67 -14.97
C ARG A 1015 20.93 -26.19 -13.66
N THR A 1016 21.29 -26.76 -12.52
CA THR A 1016 20.75 -26.41 -11.19
C THR A 1016 21.28 -25.08 -10.66
N ASP A 1017 22.37 -24.58 -11.25
CA ASP A 1017 22.97 -23.28 -10.94
C ASP A 1017 22.35 -22.11 -11.70
N ARG A 1018 21.45 -22.38 -12.65
CA ARG A 1018 20.88 -21.33 -13.51
C ARG A 1018 20.00 -20.35 -12.76
N SER A 1019 19.41 -20.76 -11.64
CA SER A 1019 18.48 -19.92 -10.88
C SER A 1019 18.67 -20.00 -9.37
N LYS A 1020 18.27 -18.94 -8.69
CA LYS A 1020 18.14 -18.87 -7.23
C LYS A 1020 16.80 -18.27 -6.83
N VAL A 1021 16.26 -18.68 -5.70
CA VAL A 1021 15.10 -18.02 -5.07
C VAL A 1021 15.54 -16.67 -4.56
N ILE A 1022 14.74 -15.63 -4.82
CA ILE A 1022 15.06 -14.25 -4.39
C ILE A 1022 14.05 -13.66 -3.42
N GLY A 1023 12.86 -14.24 -3.28
CA GLY A 1023 11.86 -13.81 -2.31
C GLY A 1023 10.43 -14.22 -2.70
N PRO A 1024 9.41 -13.85 -1.91
CA PRO A 1024 8.01 -14.15 -2.20
C PRO A 1024 7.40 -13.15 -3.21
N GLY A 1025 6.22 -13.50 -3.75
CA GLY A 1025 5.43 -12.66 -4.65
C GLY A 1025 6.03 -12.49 -6.05
N ILE A 1026 5.47 -11.56 -6.85
CA ILE A 1026 5.97 -11.26 -8.20
C ILE A 1026 7.18 -10.33 -8.09
N ALA A 1027 8.35 -10.79 -8.56
CA ALA A 1027 9.54 -9.96 -8.60
C ALA A 1027 9.44 -8.87 -9.68
N SER A 1028 10.13 -7.76 -9.45
CA SER A 1028 10.30 -6.71 -10.43
C SER A 1028 11.13 -7.17 -11.64
N GLY A 1029 11.08 -6.37 -12.71
CA GLY A 1029 12.14 -6.38 -13.70
C GLY A 1029 13.47 -5.94 -13.10
N ILE A 1030 14.57 -6.37 -13.71
CA ILE A 1030 15.92 -6.01 -13.28
C ILE A 1030 16.22 -4.58 -13.68
N VAL A 1031 16.57 -3.74 -12.70
CA VAL A 1031 16.99 -2.35 -12.93
C VAL A 1031 18.51 -2.30 -12.86
N THR A 1032 19.14 -1.85 -13.94
CA THR A 1032 20.60 -1.76 -14.02
C THR A 1032 21.08 -0.38 -13.63
N SER A 1033 22.14 -0.34 -12.83
CA SER A 1033 22.85 0.86 -12.40
C SER A 1033 24.31 0.74 -12.79
N VAL A 1034 24.93 1.87 -13.07
CA VAL A 1034 26.38 1.95 -13.25
C VAL A 1034 26.84 3.06 -12.33
N GLY A 1035 27.84 2.77 -11.49
CA GLY A 1035 28.39 3.68 -10.51
C GLY A 1035 29.91 3.80 -10.65
N PRO A 1036 30.59 4.56 -9.77
CA PRO A 1036 32.05 4.66 -9.77
C PRO A 1036 32.67 3.31 -9.37
N GLY A 1037 31.95 2.51 -8.57
CA GLY A 1037 32.33 1.18 -8.14
C GLY A 1037 32.10 0.09 -9.19
N GLY A 1038 31.48 0.39 -10.34
CA GLY A 1038 31.25 -0.58 -11.41
C GLY A 1038 29.77 -0.73 -11.79
N PHE A 1039 29.45 -1.86 -12.42
CA PHE A 1039 28.09 -2.20 -12.81
C PHE A 1039 27.36 -2.80 -11.61
N SER A 1040 26.09 -2.45 -11.39
CA SER A 1040 25.23 -3.05 -10.37
C SER A 1040 23.83 -3.23 -10.93
N ALA A 1041 23.02 -4.06 -10.27
CA ALA A 1041 21.62 -4.22 -10.61
C ALA A 1041 20.79 -4.42 -9.35
N LEU A 1042 19.50 -4.12 -9.42
CA LEU A 1042 18.54 -4.21 -8.33
C LEU A 1042 17.26 -4.90 -8.80
N ILE A 1043 16.68 -5.70 -7.91
CA ILE A 1043 15.42 -6.41 -8.10
C ILE A 1043 14.60 -6.24 -6.82
N GLY A 1044 13.32 -5.87 -6.93
CA GLY A 1044 12.38 -5.90 -5.80
C GLY A 1044 11.62 -7.22 -5.76
N SER A 1045 11.47 -7.83 -4.59
CA SER A 1045 10.58 -8.97 -4.34
C SER A 1045 10.21 -9.03 -2.86
N GLY A 1046 8.91 -9.20 -2.56
CA GLY A 1046 8.44 -9.45 -1.20
C GLY A 1046 8.89 -8.44 -0.14
N GLY A 1047 9.12 -7.18 -0.54
CA GLY A 1047 9.66 -6.14 0.34
C GLY A 1047 11.15 -6.10 0.56
N ALA A 1048 11.89 -6.97 -0.12
CA ALA A 1048 13.33 -6.93 -0.20
C ALA A 1048 13.80 -6.31 -1.52
N ILE A 1049 14.93 -5.62 -1.45
CA ILE A 1049 15.73 -5.18 -2.59
C ILE A 1049 16.92 -6.13 -2.70
N ILE A 1050 16.89 -7.00 -3.71
CA ILE A 1050 17.91 -8.00 -3.99
C ILE A 1050 18.90 -7.45 -5.01
N LYS A 1051 20.19 -7.65 -4.72
CA LYS A 1051 21.30 -7.35 -5.63
C LYS A 1051 21.74 -8.64 -6.34
N PRO A 1052 21.42 -8.84 -7.63
CA PRO A 1052 21.93 -9.96 -8.40
C PRO A 1052 23.45 -9.89 -8.59
N ASP A 1053 24.06 -11.06 -8.81
CA ASP A 1053 25.46 -11.16 -9.21
C ASP A 1053 25.63 -10.62 -10.63
N VAL A 1054 26.64 -9.78 -10.83
CA VAL A 1054 26.89 -9.08 -12.10
C VAL A 1054 28.30 -9.34 -12.61
N ASN A 1055 28.46 -9.47 -13.92
CA ASN A 1055 29.76 -9.68 -14.55
C ASN A 1055 30.29 -8.35 -15.09
N GLU A 1056 31.44 -7.89 -14.58
CA GLU A 1056 32.04 -6.60 -14.94
C GLU A 1056 32.73 -6.59 -16.33
N GLY A 1057 32.66 -7.68 -17.10
CA GLY A 1057 33.30 -7.79 -18.41
C GLY A 1057 32.45 -7.30 -19.60
N GLY A 1058 32.97 -6.37 -20.40
CA GLY A 1058 32.45 -6.00 -21.73
C GLY A 1058 32.29 -4.49 -21.97
N SER A 1059 32.25 -4.05 -23.24
CA SER A 1059 31.91 -2.66 -23.57
C SER A 1059 30.39 -2.50 -23.61
N SER A 1060 29.83 -1.54 -22.87
CA SER A 1060 28.42 -1.17 -22.97
C SER A 1060 28.23 -0.13 -24.09
N ILE A 1061 27.58 -0.53 -25.18
CA ILE A 1061 27.08 0.40 -26.20
C ILE A 1061 25.56 0.45 -26.01
N PRO A 1062 24.96 1.59 -25.67
CA PRO A 1062 23.51 1.70 -25.64
C PRO A 1062 22.94 1.55 -27.05
N LEU A 1063 22.14 0.49 -27.26
CA LEU A 1063 21.50 0.14 -28.54
C LEU A 1063 20.11 0.76 -28.71
N TYR A 1064 19.51 1.15 -27.59
CA TYR A 1064 18.22 1.79 -27.53
C TYR A 1064 18.37 3.30 -27.67
N TRP A 1065 17.26 3.93 -28.04
CA TRP A 1065 17.07 5.36 -27.91
C TRP A 1065 17.29 5.83 -26.47
N ARG A 1066 18.55 6.10 -26.13
CA ARG A 1066 18.94 7.05 -25.10
C ARG A 1066 19.23 8.33 -25.84
N GLU A 1067 18.56 9.41 -25.48
CA GLU A 1067 18.97 10.72 -25.97
C GLU A 1067 20.38 11.01 -25.43
N VAL A 1068 21.37 10.57 -26.19
CA VAL A 1068 22.75 10.98 -26.07
C VAL A 1068 22.75 12.46 -26.48
N ARG A 1069 23.10 13.34 -25.55
CA ARG A 1069 23.47 14.73 -25.88
C ARG A 1069 24.74 14.73 -26.72
#